data_AF-A0A2A3FQ17-F1
#
_entry.id   AF-A0A2A3FQ17-F1
#
_cell.length_a   1.000
_cell.length_b   1.000
_cell.length_c   1.000
_cell.angle_alpha   90.00
_cell.angle_beta   90.00
_cell.angle_gamma   90.00
#
_symmetry.space_group_name_H-M   'P 1'
#
loop_
_entity.id
_entity.type
_entity.pdbx_description
1 polymer ?
#
loop_
_entity_poly.entity_id
_entity_poly.type
_entity_poly.pdbx_seq_one_letter_code
_entity_poly.pdbx_strand_id
1 'polypeptide(L)'
;MSSISSTIALSLPEGYVEERDRPPLPDVAILDRLTADAFDLHVDTAGTGENPQFRVTLYSGGSTVSLERVLRLLGSLDLAVDDQRTSVFRRADGLVCRLYDFRVSAGPLVASAMAAGSVEPEAVVETFRAMWSGRAEADRFNVLVLAAGLDWREVVLLRAYARFLRQSALPYDQGRIEAVLLSRPEFASALVGLFHAHFDPRGHSAGDVETCRATVESLLEEVEGLDADRILRAYVNLVSATTRTNFYRDGTLGPARPQLSLKFRSGEIDELPRPRPFYEVFVYSPDMEGVHLRYGPVSRGGLRWSDRPDDYRTEILGLVKAQAVKNAVIVPAGAKGGFVVRNPSSTGLDCYRQFISGLLDVTDNRSDTAESVHPDGVVCRDGDDPYLVVAADKGTATFSDAANEVARKYDFWLGDAFASGGSVGYDHKKMGITAKGAWVSVTRHLSELGIDVDRDSFTVAGIGDMSGDVFGNAMLATSGIGVVAAFDHRHIFVDPTPGHEQAWQERRRLFELPRSSWADYDRTLISAGGGVWSRDSKSIPVSSQMRTVLGLAPSVTTLTPPEMIRAILAAPVDLLFNGGVGTYVKASSESHTDAGDKANDNVRIDAGRLRARAVAEGGNLGMTALARIEFARTGGRVNTDALDNSAGVDCSDHEVNIKILLDSLPVDRRLDPARRSDLLGTLTDDVSELVLANNRAQNRVLGDARSNAHRMVDVHARMVGDLVDKRGLDCELEALPNADGFTELSEAGLGLTSPELATLLAHAKLDLKAELVDSAVFIDGYFSGRLGAYFPAALRSVLPVDAHPLRQEILATEIVNDIFARGGLTYAHRLREETGAGPADVVRAFVITSEVFGLAELWSDIAAAKLPPATEYELVVEARRLLDRASRWFLANRRQPLSVDAEIDDFRRAVHTHSGDVAGWLRGAEVLAMEETRRIYDEAGVETSIARRVADGLYRFSLLDIADVARELDHDVAEVAPLYFALSDHLGVDRWLIKVSALPRGERWHTLARVALRDDLYRSVRLLTRDVLSSGESGDSADSRILLWESTNRARIERARRTLGEIDAASTHDLASLSVAARHVRSMA
;
A
#
# COMPACT_ATOMS: atom_id res chain seq x y z
N MET A 1 56.75 35.92 13.84
CA MET A 1 56.86 37.11 14.71
C MET A 1 55.99 38.22 14.13
N SER A 2 54.78 38.37 14.67
CA SER A 2 54.03 39.64 14.74
C SER A 2 53.29 39.57 16.07
N SER A 3 53.73 40.38 17.02
CA SER A 3 53.29 40.39 18.41
C SER A 3 51.91 41.05 18.52
N ILE A 4 50.88 40.26 18.85
CA ILE A 4 49.63 40.81 19.38
C ILE A 4 49.89 41.07 20.86
N SER A 5 50.05 42.35 21.21
CA SER A 5 50.03 42.82 22.59
C SER A 5 48.62 42.65 23.14
N SER A 6 48.40 41.71 24.07
CA SER A 6 47.14 41.61 24.82
C SER A 6 46.93 42.91 25.60
N THR A 7 45.85 43.64 25.31
CA THR A 7 45.62 44.99 25.85
C THR A 7 44.37 45.02 26.72
N ILE A 8 44.24 44.11 27.69
CA ILE A 8 43.16 44.15 28.69
C ILE A 8 43.75 44.01 30.09
N ALA A 9 43.58 45.04 30.92
CA ALA A 9 43.82 44.97 32.35
C ALA A 9 42.66 44.21 33.00
N LEU A 10 42.89 42.94 33.37
CA LEU A 10 41.93 42.13 34.13
C LEU A 10 41.89 42.61 35.58
N SER A 11 40.70 42.96 36.08
CA SER A 11 40.49 43.13 37.53
C SER A 11 40.39 41.74 38.15
N LEU A 12 41.45 41.29 38.82
CA LEU A 12 41.44 40.06 39.59
C LEU A 12 40.54 40.21 40.84
N PRO A 13 39.83 39.15 41.29
CA PRO A 13 39.11 39.16 42.56
C PRO A 13 40.03 39.50 43.74
N GLU A 14 39.50 40.18 44.77
CA GLU A 14 40.18 40.30 46.08
C GLU A 14 40.50 38.89 46.62
N GLY A 15 41.77 38.65 47.00
CA GLY A 15 42.24 37.37 47.56
C GLY A 15 42.78 36.33 46.56
N TYR A 16 42.65 36.55 45.24
CA TYR A 16 43.08 35.59 44.20
C TYR A 16 44.58 35.22 44.26
N VAL A 17 45.43 36.09 44.82
CA VAL A 17 46.90 35.92 44.90
C VAL A 17 47.36 35.24 46.20
N GLU A 18 46.51 35.15 47.23
CA GLU A 18 46.92 34.78 48.61
C GLU A 18 46.63 33.31 49.01
N GLU A 19 45.99 32.50 48.15
CA GLU A 19 45.69 31.09 48.46
C GLU A 19 46.86 30.13 48.19
N ARG A 20 47.13 29.23 49.15
CA ARG A 20 48.25 28.27 49.16
C ARG A 20 48.14 27.14 48.12
N ASP A 21 46.97 26.97 47.50
CA ASP A 21 46.66 25.91 46.54
C ASP A 21 46.03 26.59 45.30
N ARG A 22 46.85 27.13 44.40
CA ARG A 22 46.44 28.14 43.40
C ARG A 22 45.47 27.59 42.35
N PRO A 23 44.37 28.31 42.00
CA PRO A 23 43.71 28.11 40.70
C PRO A 23 44.67 28.52 39.55
N PRO A 24 44.51 27.99 38.32
CA PRO A 24 45.38 28.37 37.22
C PRO A 24 45.11 29.84 36.87
N LEU A 25 46.16 30.57 36.48
CA LEU A 25 45.98 31.91 35.88
C LEU A 25 45.04 31.76 34.69
N PRO A 26 43.98 32.59 34.57
CA PRO A 26 43.07 32.48 33.44
C PRO A 26 43.85 32.69 32.15
N ASP A 27 43.57 31.86 31.15
CA ASP A 27 44.10 32.11 29.81
C ASP A 27 43.46 33.40 29.26
N VAL A 28 44.26 34.47 29.24
CA VAL A 28 43.84 35.80 28.83
C VAL A 28 43.38 35.79 27.37
N ALA A 29 43.93 34.93 26.51
CA ALA A 29 43.52 34.81 25.12
C ALA A 29 42.12 34.19 24.98
N ILE A 30 41.74 33.27 25.88
CA ILE A 30 40.37 32.72 25.94
C ILE A 30 39.40 33.78 26.45
N LEU A 31 39.78 34.49 27.52
CA LEU A 31 38.98 35.59 28.06
C LEU A 31 38.75 36.72 27.05
N ASP A 32 39.74 37.05 26.22
CA ASP A 32 39.66 38.11 25.21
C ASP A 32 38.70 37.74 24.06
N ARG A 33 38.62 36.46 23.66
CA ARG A 33 37.74 35.99 22.57
C ARG A 33 36.31 35.66 22.99
N LEU A 34 36.03 35.51 24.29
CA LEU A 34 34.70 35.20 24.82
C LEU A 34 33.71 36.36 24.57
N THR A 35 32.58 36.05 23.94
CA THR A 35 31.45 36.99 23.79
C THR A 35 30.42 36.79 24.91
N ALA A 36 29.45 37.70 25.03
CA ALA A 36 28.29 37.49 25.88
C ALA A 36 27.56 36.19 25.50
N ASP A 37 27.20 35.38 26.50
CA ASP A 37 26.56 34.08 26.42
C ASP A 37 27.34 32.96 25.72
N ALA A 38 28.61 33.21 25.38
CA ALA A 38 29.53 32.16 24.92
C ALA A 38 30.20 31.45 26.10
N PHE A 39 30.62 30.21 25.85
CA PHE A 39 31.47 29.46 26.75
C PHE A 39 32.65 28.86 25.97
N ASP A 40 33.72 28.55 26.70
CA ASP A 40 34.85 27.78 26.18
C ASP A 40 35.30 26.75 27.22
N LEU A 41 35.91 25.66 26.77
CA LEU A 41 36.28 24.54 27.61
C LEU A 41 37.71 24.09 27.30
N HIS A 42 38.47 23.84 28.35
CA HIS A 42 39.82 23.29 28.27
C HIS A 42 39.95 22.10 29.22
N VAL A 43 40.67 21.06 28.79
CA VAL A 43 40.88 19.85 29.58
C VAL A 43 42.37 19.52 29.59
N ASP A 44 42.94 19.47 30.80
CA ASP A 44 44.30 19.03 31.05
C ASP A 44 44.30 17.67 31.74
N THR A 45 45.34 16.87 31.52
CA THR A 45 45.61 15.68 32.34
C THR A 45 46.46 16.08 33.54
N ALA A 46 45.97 15.77 34.73
CA ALA A 46 46.64 16.06 36.00
C ALA A 46 46.90 14.74 36.75
N GLY A 47 48.17 14.44 37.02
CA GLY A 47 48.58 13.27 37.80
C GLY A 47 49.37 12.22 37.00
N THR A 48 50.33 11.59 37.67
CA THR A 48 51.13 10.46 37.15
C THR A 48 51.02 9.30 38.14
N GLY A 49 50.60 8.11 37.69
CA GLY A 49 50.50 6.90 38.53
C GLY A 49 49.10 6.25 38.54
N GLU A 50 48.75 5.56 39.64
CA GLU A 50 47.56 4.69 39.80
C GLU A 50 46.19 5.41 39.85
N ASN A 51 46.13 6.75 39.81
CA ASN A 51 44.89 7.53 39.80
C ASN A 51 45.00 8.70 38.81
N PRO A 52 44.72 8.49 37.52
CA PRO A 52 44.72 9.58 36.55
C PRO A 52 43.55 10.54 36.82
N GLN A 53 43.82 11.84 36.89
CA GLN A 53 42.80 12.87 37.02
C GLN A 53 42.78 13.76 35.76
N PHE A 54 41.62 14.29 35.42
CA PHE A 54 41.53 15.42 34.51
C PHE A 54 41.31 16.70 35.32
N ARG A 55 41.75 17.81 34.75
CA ARG A 55 41.38 19.15 35.17
C ARG A 55 40.58 19.78 34.05
N VAL A 56 39.30 20.05 34.31
CA VAL A 56 38.38 20.63 33.33
C VAL A 56 38.14 22.08 33.69
N THR A 57 38.55 23.00 32.82
CA THR A 57 38.35 24.45 33.01
C THR A 57 37.33 24.98 32.01
N LEU A 58 36.19 25.45 32.51
CA LEU A 58 35.10 26.03 31.74
C LEU A 58 35.08 27.55 31.94
N TYR A 59 35.13 28.30 30.85
CA TYR A 59 35.00 29.76 30.82
C TYR A 59 33.62 30.15 30.30
N SER A 60 32.96 31.16 30.89
CA SER A 60 31.70 31.71 30.39
C SER A 60 31.67 33.24 30.38
N GLY A 61 31.07 33.83 29.35
CA GLY A 61 30.89 35.28 29.22
C GLY A 61 29.46 35.72 29.55
N GLY A 62 29.28 36.64 30.49
CA GLY A 62 27.99 37.22 30.86
C GLY A 62 27.13 36.32 31.74
N SER A 63 26.65 35.20 31.20
CA SER A 63 25.72 34.27 31.87
C SER A 63 26.40 33.36 32.89
N THR A 64 25.61 32.92 33.87
CA THR A 64 25.99 31.88 34.83
C THR A 64 25.71 30.50 34.26
N VAL A 65 26.69 29.61 34.38
CA VAL A 65 26.57 28.21 33.97
C VAL A 65 25.85 27.42 35.08
N SER A 66 24.86 26.61 34.71
CA SER A 66 24.24 25.66 35.66
C SER A 66 25.23 24.56 36.03
N LEU A 67 25.61 24.51 37.31
CA LEU A 67 26.52 23.48 37.82
C LEU A 67 25.94 22.07 37.66
N GLU A 68 24.66 21.88 37.99
CA GLU A 68 23.95 20.61 37.82
C GLU A 68 24.08 20.10 36.38
N ARG A 69 23.96 21.00 35.40
CA ARG A 69 24.15 20.67 33.99
C ARG A 69 25.57 20.17 33.73
N VAL A 70 26.60 20.89 34.19
CA VAL A 70 28.01 20.51 33.98
C VAL A 70 28.32 19.16 34.63
N LEU A 71 27.88 18.94 35.87
CA LEU A 71 28.07 17.67 36.58
C LEU A 71 27.43 16.49 35.82
N ARG A 72 26.22 16.69 35.29
CA ARG A 72 25.54 15.67 34.48
C ARG A 72 26.31 15.35 33.20
N LEU A 73 26.85 16.37 32.52
CA LEU A 73 27.62 16.17 31.28
C LEU A 73 28.91 15.41 31.54
N LEU A 74 29.69 15.80 32.56
CA LEU A 74 30.93 15.12 32.94
C LEU A 74 30.65 13.69 33.44
N GLY A 75 29.60 13.51 34.25
CA GLY A 75 29.19 12.20 34.73
C GLY A 75 28.79 11.24 33.61
N SER A 76 28.26 11.73 32.48
CA SER A 76 27.95 10.89 31.32
C SER A 76 29.20 10.29 30.63
N LEU A 77 30.36 10.92 30.84
CA LEU A 77 31.67 10.44 30.38
C LEU A 77 32.39 9.56 31.42
N ASP A 78 31.70 9.16 32.50
CA ASP A 78 32.28 8.46 33.65
C ASP A 78 33.38 9.29 34.36
N LEU A 79 33.23 10.62 34.35
CA LEU A 79 34.11 11.57 35.05
C LEU A 79 33.40 12.10 36.30
N ALA A 80 33.87 11.72 37.48
CA ALA A 80 33.36 12.18 38.75
C ALA A 80 34.06 13.47 39.19
N VAL A 81 33.30 14.49 39.58
CA VAL A 81 33.87 15.76 40.05
C VAL A 81 34.24 15.66 41.53
N ASP A 82 35.53 15.76 41.83
CA ASP A 82 36.09 15.67 43.19
C ASP A 82 36.11 17.03 43.90
N ASP A 83 36.46 18.09 43.18
CA ASP A 83 36.55 19.47 43.68
C ASP A 83 36.11 20.47 42.59
N GLN A 84 35.55 21.60 43.01
CA GLN A 84 35.14 22.69 42.12
C GLN A 84 35.53 24.04 42.71
N ARG A 85 36.10 24.90 41.86
CA ARG A 85 36.35 26.31 42.19
C ARG A 85 35.80 27.24 41.13
N THR A 86 35.24 28.37 41.55
CA THR A 86 34.69 29.38 40.62
C THR A 86 35.39 30.72 40.86
N SER A 87 35.92 31.32 39.80
CA SER A 87 36.52 32.65 39.79
C SER A 87 35.74 33.58 38.87
N VAL A 88 35.60 34.86 39.23
CA VAL A 88 34.87 35.86 38.45
C VAL A 88 35.79 36.99 38.04
N PHE A 89 35.85 37.28 36.74
CA PHE A 89 36.67 38.33 36.17
C PHE A 89 35.78 39.36 35.47
N ARG A 90 36.20 40.62 35.45
CA ARG A 90 35.53 41.66 34.68
C ARG A 90 36.49 42.21 33.63
N ARG A 91 36.10 42.10 32.36
CA ARG A 91 36.82 42.69 31.23
C ARG A 91 36.65 44.21 31.19
N ALA A 92 37.56 44.88 30.48
CA ALA A 92 37.55 46.34 30.35
C ALA A 92 36.28 46.89 29.65
N ASP A 93 35.65 46.08 28.79
CA ASP A 93 34.37 46.39 28.13
C ASP A 93 33.13 46.17 29.02
N GLY A 94 33.33 45.76 30.28
CA GLY A 94 32.27 45.51 31.25
C GLY A 94 31.71 44.08 31.23
N LEU A 95 32.15 43.21 30.31
CA LEU A 95 31.72 41.81 30.27
C LEU A 95 32.24 41.06 31.51
N VAL A 96 31.32 40.48 32.27
CA VAL A 96 31.65 39.62 33.42
C VAL A 96 31.93 38.22 32.91
N CYS A 97 33.17 37.76 33.04
CA CYS A 97 33.58 36.40 32.69
C CYS A 97 33.67 35.54 33.95
N ARG A 98 33.28 34.28 33.88
CA ARG A 98 33.42 33.31 34.97
C ARG A 98 34.29 32.16 34.52
N LEU A 99 35.13 31.67 35.41
CA LEU A 99 35.97 30.49 35.23
C LEU A 99 35.56 29.46 36.27
N TYR A 100 35.18 28.27 35.82
CA TYR A 100 34.85 27.13 36.63
C TYR A 100 35.96 26.07 36.44
N ASP A 101 36.70 25.77 37.49
CA ASP A 101 37.80 24.79 37.50
C ASP A 101 37.32 23.54 38.25
N PHE A 102 37.30 22.40 37.57
CA PHE A 102 36.86 21.12 38.09
C PHE A 102 38.03 20.14 38.13
N ARG A 103 38.32 19.57 39.29
CA ARG A 103 39.17 18.38 39.40
C ARG A 103 38.28 17.16 39.27
N VAL A 104 38.57 16.29 38.31
CA VAL A 104 37.72 15.14 38.02
C VAL A 104 38.52 13.85 38.00
N SER A 105 37.97 12.82 38.64
CA SER A 105 38.48 11.47 38.64
C SER A 105 37.78 10.62 37.58
N ALA A 106 38.54 9.78 36.89
CA ALA A 106 37.99 8.85 35.91
C ALA A 106 37.45 7.60 36.61
N GLY A 107 36.27 7.13 36.21
CA GLY A 107 35.75 5.83 36.62
C GLY A 107 36.56 4.67 36.04
N PRO A 108 36.34 3.42 36.50
CA PRO A 108 37.26 2.30 36.28
C PRO A 108 37.59 2.00 34.81
N LEU A 109 36.59 2.09 33.92
CA LEU A 109 36.79 1.84 32.49
C LEU A 109 37.66 2.92 31.85
N VAL A 110 37.37 4.19 32.14
CA VAL A 110 38.12 5.33 31.61
C VAL A 110 39.52 5.37 32.20
N ALA A 111 39.68 5.08 33.49
CA ALA A 111 40.99 5.00 34.14
C ALA A 111 41.88 3.92 33.49
N SER A 112 41.31 2.78 33.13
CA SER A 112 42.01 1.71 32.40
C SER A 112 42.46 2.20 31.01
N ALA A 113 41.58 2.85 30.26
CA ALA A 113 41.92 3.41 28.94
C ALA A 113 43.00 4.52 29.02
N MET A 114 42.93 5.37 30.06
CA MET A 114 43.95 6.40 30.33
C MET A 114 45.30 5.78 30.65
N ALA A 115 45.33 4.70 31.44
CA ALA A 115 46.55 3.96 31.75
C ALA A 115 47.18 3.31 30.50
N ALA A 116 46.35 2.92 29.53
CA ALA A 116 46.79 2.41 28.23
C ALA A 116 47.27 3.53 27.27
N GLY A 117 47.09 4.81 27.63
CA GLY A 117 47.48 5.96 26.81
C GLY A 117 46.53 6.24 25.63
N SER A 118 45.31 5.70 25.67
CA SER A 118 44.34 5.74 24.56
C SER A 118 43.35 6.91 24.65
N VAL A 119 43.53 7.84 25.60
CA VAL A 119 42.55 8.90 25.89
C VAL A 119 43.09 10.27 25.51
N GLU A 120 42.40 10.91 24.56
CA GLU A 120 42.71 12.26 24.09
C GLU A 120 41.85 13.30 24.83
N PRO A 121 42.45 14.31 25.51
CA PRO A 121 41.69 15.34 26.23
C PRO A 121 40.74 16.15 25.32
N GLU A 122 41.10 16.33 24.05
CA GLU A 122 40.27 17.06 23.07
C GLU A 122 38.93 16.33 22.82
N ALA A 123 38.88 14.99 22.95
CA ALA A 123 37.65 14.23 22.81
C ALA A 123 36.63 14.58 23.90
N VAL A 124 37.10 14.87 25.13
CA VAL A 124 36.24 15.39 26.21
C VAL A 124 35.69 16.77 25.85
N VAL A 125 36.54 17.64 25.30
CA VAL A 125 36.16 19.01 24.91
C VAL A 125 35.06 18.98 23.84
N GLU A 126 35.27 18.24 22.77
CA GLU A 126 34.33 18.17 21.64
C GLU A 126 33.01 17.50 22.02
N THR A 127 33.06 16.41 22.79
CA THR A 127 31.85 15.72 23.27
C THR A 127 31.05 16.63 24.21
N PHE A 128 31.73 17.34 25.12
CA PHE A 128 31.07 18.30 26.00
C PHE A 128 30.42 19.43 25.22
N ARG A 129 31.12 20.01 24.21
CA ARG A 129 30.56 21.04 23.33
C ARG A 129 29.33 20.53 22.59
N ALA A 130 29.37 19.31 22.06
CA ALA A 130 28.23 18.68 21.40
C ALA A 130 27.02 18.57 22.34
N MET A 131 27.21 18.02 23.53
CA MET A 131 26.13 17.92 24.54
C MET A 131 25.63 19.28 25.04
N TRP A 132 26.53 20.25 25.20
CA TRP A 132 26.17 21.61 25.63
C TRP A 132 25.32 22.34 24.59
N SER A 133 25.61 22.12 23.32
CA SER A 133 24.82 22.66 22.21
C SER A 133 23.55 21.85 21.89
N GLY A 134 23.31 20.74 22.61
CA GLY A 134 22.15 19.87 22.37
C GLY A 134 22.30 18.96 21.14
N ARG A 135 23.50 18.83 20.57
CA ARG A 135 23.79 17.95 19.41
C ARG A 135 24.01 16.49 19.79
N ALA A 136 24.22 16.21 21.08
CA ALA A 136 24.34 14.86 21.63
C ALA A 136 23.69 14.80 23.03
N GLU A 137 23.16 13.64 23.41
CA GLU A 137 22.61 13.39 24.73
C GLU A 137 23.70 13.10 25.77
N ALA A 138 23.35 13.34 27.04
CA ALA A 138 24.21 13.04 28.19
C ALA A 138 23.80 11.71 28.84
N ASP A 139 24.11 10.60 28.17
CA ASP A 139 23.87 9.23 28.63
C ASP A 139 25.17 8.40 28.66
N ARG A 140 25.10 7.14 29.13
CA ARG A 140 26.33 6.35 29.37
C ARG A 140 27.01 5.86 28.09
N PHE A 141 26.39 6.01 26.90
CA PHE A 141 27.10 5.74 25.66
C PHE A 141 28.35 6.62 25.51
N ASN A 142 28.33 7.84 26.07
CA ASN A 142 29.45 8.78 25.97
C ASN A 142 30.73 8.26 26.62
N VAL A 143 30.64 7.31 27.56
CA VAL A 143 31.83 6.66 28.14
C VAL A 143 32.69 5.98 27.06
N LEU A 144 32.08 5.50 25.95
CA LEU A 144 32.80 4.90 24.83
C LEU A 144 33.75 5.88 24.11
N VAL A 145 33.54 7.20 24.24
CA VAL A 145 34.48 8.19 23.70
C VAL A 145 35.89 7.97 24.28
N LEU A 146 35.96 7.76 25.60
CA LEU A 146 37.22 7.58 26.30
C LEU A 146 37.60 6.11 26.42
N ALA A 147 36.63 5.21 26.59
CA ALA A 147 36.88 3.78 26.80
C ALA A 147 37.18 3.01 25.50
N ALA A 148 36.59 3.40 24.37
CA ALA A 148 36.75 2.75 23.06
C ALA A 148 37.49 3.62 22.03
N GLY A 149 37.89 4.84 22.40
CA GLY A 149 38.58 5.78 21.51
C GLY A 149 37.69 6.30 20.37
N LEU A 150 36.37 6.27 20.55
CA LEU A 150 35.41 6.75 19.56
C LEU A 150 35.26 8.27 19.59
N ASP A 151 34.89 8.88 18.47
CA ASP A 151 34.40 10.25 18.46
C ASP A 151 32.92 10.32 18.90
N TRP A 152 32.45 11.52 19.26
CA TRP A 152 31.08 11.69 19.76
C TRP A 152 30.00 11.42 18.70
N ARG A 153 30.31 11.56 17.40
CA ARG A 153 29.41 11.26 16.27
C ARG A 153 29.25 9.76 16.11
N GLU A 154 30.33 8.99 16.25
CA GLU A 154 30.34 7.52 16.26
C GLU A 154 29.53 6.99 17.45
N VAL A 155 29.62 7.65 18.61
CA VAL A 155 28.76 7.35 19.76
C VAL A 155 27.28 7.65 19.47
N VAL A 156 26.98 8.76 18.80
CA VAL A 156 25.62 9.07 18.33
C VAL A 156 25.10 8.00 17.35
N LEU A 157 25.96 7.46 16.47
CA LEU A 157 25.61 6.35 15.58
C LEU A 157 25.22 5.09 16.36
N LEU A 158 26.03 4.68 17.35
CA LEU A 158 25.70 3.53 18.19
C LEU A 158 24.40 3.76 18.98
N ARG A 159 24.21 4.97 19.50
CA ARG A 159 22.96 5.37 20.17
C ARG A 159 21.77 5.28 19.22
N ALA A 160 21.89 5.73 17.98
CA ALA A 160 20.83 5.65 16.98
C ALA A 160 20.44 4.18 16.68
N TYR A 161 21.41 3.27 16.53
CA TYR A 161 21.11 1.83 16.41
C TYR A 161 20.41 1.28 17.66
N ALA A 162 20.83 1.67 18.86
CA ALA A 162 20.15 1.29 20.10
C ALA A 162 18.67 1.74 20.11
N ARG A 163 18.41 2.98 19.68
CA ARG A 163 17.06 3.54 19.60
C ARG A 163 16.19 2.79 18.61
N PHE A 164 16.74 2.43 17.45
CA PHE A 164 16.03 1.61 16.48
C PHE A 164 15.73 0.20 17.02
N LEU A 165 16.70 -0.46 17.67
CA LEU A 165 16.49 -1.78 18.28
C LEU A 165 15.38 -1.77 19.35
N ARG A 166 15.24 -0.68 20.12
CA ARG A 166 14.13 -0.53 21.07
C ARG A 166 12.75 -0.48 20.41
N GLN A 167 12.68 -0.18 19.12
CA GLN A 167 11.45 -0.22 18.32
C GLN A 167 11.22 -1.57 17.61
N SER A 168 12.08 -2.56 17.88
CA SER A 168 12.01 -3.94 17.35
C SER A 168 11.47 -4.93 18.39
N ALA A 169 11.49 -6.24 18.10
CA ALA A 169 11.09 -7.28 19.05
C ALA A 169 12.12 -7.56 20.16
N LEU A 170 13.19 -6.77 20.25
CA LEU A 170 14.27 -6.94 21.22
C LEU A 170 13.81 -6.52 22.64
N PRO A 171 13.83 -7.42 23.65
CA PRO A 171 13.20 -7.17 24.95
C PRO A 171 14.08 -6.41 25.97
N TYR A 172 15.09 -5.66 25.51
CA TYR A 172 16.07 -5.02 26.38
C TYR A 172 15.92 -3.49 26.38
N ASP A 173 16.06 -2.87 27.56
CA ASP A 173 16.07 -1.42 27.69
C ASP A 173 17.42 -0.79 27.29
N GLN A 174 17.45 0.54 27.20
CA GLN A 174 18.66 1.27 26.83
C GLN A 174 19.80 1.03 27.84
N GLY A 175 19.51 0.96 29.14
CA GLY A 175 20.53 0.79 30.17
C GLY A 175 21.24 -0.57 30.06
N ARG A 176 20.50 -1.63 29.70
CA ARG A 176 21.08 -2.95 29.42
C ARG A 176 21.94 -2.94 28.18
N ILE A 177 21.49 -2.30 27.09
CA ILE A 177 22.26 -2.16 25.86
C ILE A 177 23.57 -1.38 26.11
N GLU A 178 23.50 -0.27 26.84
CA GLU A 178 24.66 0.51 27.28
C GLU A 178 25.64 -0.37 28.07
N ALA A 179 25.15 -1.09 29.08
CA ALA A 179 25.99 -1.93 29.93
C ALA A 179 26.73 -3.03 29.13
N VAL A 180 26.08 -3.62 28.12
CA VAL A 180 26.70 -4.64 27.27
C VAL A 180 27.81 -4.04 26.39
N LEU A 181 27.57 -2.91 25.73
CA LEU A 181 28.61 -2.26 24.92
C LEU A 181 29.78 -1.75 25.76
N LEU A 182 29.50 -1.20 26.96
CA LEU A 182 30.53 -0.74 27.88
C LEU A 182 31.35 -1.87 28.49
N SER A 183 30.80 -3.08 28.55
CA SER A 183 31.57 -4.26 28.98
C SER A 183 32.57 -4.75 27.94
N ARG A 184 32.45 -4.28 26.67
CA ARG A 184 33.30 -4.65 25.54
C ARG A 184 33.62 -3.45 24.62
N PRO A 185 34.40 -2.46 25.10
CA PRO A 185 34.77 -1.29 24.30
C PRO A 185 35.44 -1.64 22.96
N GLU A 186 36.25 -2.71 22.92
CA GLU A 186 36.90 -3.23 21.73
C GLU A 186 35.92 -3.69 20.64
N PHE A 187 34.79 -4.29 21.04
CA PHE A 187 33.73 -4.66 20.11
C PHE A 187 33.06 -3.41 19.53
N ALA A 188 32.77 -2.40 20.36
CA ALA A 188 32.17 -1.15 19.91
C ALA A 188 33.07 -0.45 18.87
N SER A 189 34.39 -0.41 19.11
CA SER A 189 35.37 0.12 18.16
C SER A 189 35.43 -0.69 16.85
N ALA A 190 35.49 -2.02 16.93
CA ALA A 190 35.49 -2.88 15.75
C ALA A 190 34.22 -2.76 14.90
N LEU A 191 33.05 -2.64 15.56
CA LEU A 191 31.76 -2.45 14.90
C LEU A 191 31.70 -1.11 14.16
N VAL A 192 32.17 -0.03 14.78
CA VAL A 192 32.28 1.29 14.14
C VAL A 192 33.26 1.21 12.97
N GLY A 193 34.39 0.50 13.11
CA GLY A 193 35.31 0.21 12.03
C GLY A 193 34.66 -0.49 10.83
N LEU A 194 33.80 -1.50 11.06
CA LEU A 194 33.01 -2.14 10.02
C LEU A 194 32.04 -1.16 9.34
N PHE A 195 31.39 -0.28 10.12
CA PHE A 195 30.55 0.77 9.56
C PHE A 195 31.36 1.73 8.65
N HIS A 196 32.55 2.18 9.08
CA HIS A 196 33.40 3.02 8.25
C HIS A 196 33.81 2.32 6.96
N ALA A 197 34.21 1.06 7.04
CA ALA A 197 34.56 0.26 5.87
C ALA A 197 33.41 0.17 4.84
N HIS A 198 32.16 0.20 5.29
CA HIS A 198 31.00 0.20 4.40
C HIS A 198 30.63 1.56 3.79
N PHE A 199 30.83 2.66 4.51
CA PHE A 199 30.16 3.92 4.20
C PHE A 199 31.08 5.12 4.00
N ASP A 200 32.39 5.00 4.24
CA ASP A 200 33.32 6.09 3.97
C ASP A 200 33.42 6.38 2.46
N PRO A 201 33.05 7.59 1.99
CA PRO A 201 33.11 7.95 0.58
C PRO A 201 34.53 7.96 0.00
N ARG A 202 35.57 8.00 0.84
CA ARG A 202 36.97 7.85 0.42
C ARG A 202 37.27 6.46 -0.14
N GLY A 203 36.41 5.48 0.17
CA GLY A 203 36.40 4.14 -0.38
C GLY A 203 37.27 3.16 0.40
N HIS A 204 36.74 1.95 0.59
CA HIS A 204 37.45 0.77 1.09
C HIS A 204 37.27 -0.37 0.07
N SER A 205 38.25 -1.29 0.00
CA SER A 205 38.12 -2.47 -0.85
C SER A 205 37.16 -3.49 -0.23
N ALA A 206 36.59 -4.38 -1.04
CA ALA A 206 35.79 -5.49 -0.53
C ALA A 206 36.57 -6.39 0.46
N GLY A 207 37.89 -6.47 0.32
CA GLY A 207 38.76 -7.20 1.25
C GLY A 207 38.93 -6.51 2.60
N ASP A 208 38.91 -5.17 2.64
CA ASP A 208 38.98 -4.41 3.90
C ASP A 208 37.68 -4.60 4.70
N VAL A 209 36.53 -4.51 4.03
CA VAL A 209 35.22 -4.78 4.62
C VAL A 209 35.17 -6.19 5.23
N GLU A 210 35.66 -7.19 4.48
CA GLU A 210 35.71 -8.57 4.95
C GLU A 210 36.63 -8.75 6.16
N THR A 211 37.75 -8.03 6.20
CA THR A 211 38.69 -8.06 7.33
C THR A 211 38.06 -7.45 8.59
N CYS A 212 37.38 -6.30 8.45
CA CYS A 212 36.63 -5.69 9.55
C CYS A 212 35.50 -6.61 10.04
N ARG A 213 34.78 -7.26 9.11
CA ARG A 213 33.72 -8.22 9.44
C ARG A 213 34.25 -9.42 10.22
N ALA A 214 35.33 -10.03 9.76
CA ALA A 214 35.98 -11.15 10.44
C ALA A 214 36.47 -10.76 11.85
N THR A 215 36.95 -9.52 12.03
CA THR A 215 37.35 -9.00 13.34
C THR A 215 36.17 -8.91 14.29
N VAL A 216 35.04 -8.37 13.84
CA VAL A 216 33.80 -8.27 14.62
C VAL A 216 33.25 -9.66 14.95
N GLU A 217 33.25 -10.60 14.00
CA GLU A 217 32.82 -11.99 14.19
C GLU A 217 33.68 -12.72 15.23
N SER A 218 35.01 -12.56 15.19
CA SER A 218 35.91 -13.13 16.19
C SER A 218 35.62 -12.60 17.60
N LEU A 219 35.33 -11.30 17.75
CA LEU A 219 34.97 -10.71 19.04
C LEU A 219 33.60 -11.17 19.56
N LEU A 220 32.67 -11.53 18.65
CA LEU A 220 31.39 -12.14 19.02
C LEU A 220 31.55 -13.56 19.57
N GLU A 221 32.48 -14.36 19.03
CA GLU A 221 32.74 -15.73 19.50
C GLU A 221 33.22 -15.77 20.95
N GLU A 222 33.86 -14.70 21.41
CA GLU A 222 34.36 -14.56 22.78
C GLU A 222 33.27 -14.11 23.77
N VAL A 223 32.04 -13.82 23.32
CA VAL A 223 30.97 -13.27 24.17
C VAL A 223 30.38 -14.33 25.09
N GLU A 224 30.51 -14.11 26.39
CA GLU A 224 29.83 -14.91 27.41
C GLU A 224 28.44 -14.33 27.74
N GLY A 225 27.42 -15.19 27.70
CA GLY A 225 26.05 -14.85 28.08
C GLY A 225 25.14 -14.52 26.90
N LEU A 226 23.96 -15.17 26.89
CA LEU A 226 23.00 -15.11 25.78
C LEU A 226 22.47 -13.70 25.51
N ASP A 227 22.22 -12.91 26.55
CA ASP A 227 21.72 -11.54 26.38
C ASP A 227 22.74 -10.64 25.67
N ALA A 228 24.00 -10.73 26.07
CA ALA A 228 25.08 -9.94 25.50
C ALA A 228 25.31 -10.34 24.05
N ASP A 229 25.40 -11.65 23.78
CA ASP A 229 25.54 -12.19 22.43
C ASP A 229 24.39 -11.72 21.51
N ARG A 230 23.14 -11.81 21.97
CA ARG A 230 21.98 -11.35 21.20
C ARG A 230 22.02 -9.86 20.88
N ILE A 231 22.34 -9.01 21.87
CA ILE A 231 22.45 -7.55 21.66
C ILE A 231 23.55 -7.24 20.64
N LEU A 232 24.75 -7.81 20.81
CA LEU A 232 25.89 -7.51 19.94
C LEU A 232 25.65 -8.03 18.51
N ARG A 233 25.05 -9.22 18.35
CA ARG A 233 24.63 -9.73 17.03
C ARG A 233 23.59 -8.83 16.37
N ALA A 234 22.64 -8.30 17.12
CA ALA A 234 21.65 -7.36 16.58
C ALA A 234 22.31 -6.08 16.04
N TYR A 235 23.36 -5.57 16.70
CA TYR A 235 24.16 -4.45 16.18
C TYR A 235 24.89 -4.80 14.88
N VAL A 236 25.56 -5.95 14.81
CA VAL A 236 26.23 -6.41 13.58
C VAL A 236 25.23 -6.53 12.44
N ASN A 237 24.05 -7.09 12.72
CA ASN A 237 22.97 -7.25 11.75
C ASN A 237 22.46 -5.89 11.24
N LEU A 238 22.26 -4.89 12.10
CA LEU A 238 21.86 -3.54 11.67
C LEU A 238 22.92 -2.83 10.83
N VAL A 239 24.20 -2.89 11.21
CA VAL A 239 25.28 -2.29 10.41
C VAL A 239 25.35 -2.95 9.03
N SER A 240 25.21 -4.27 8.98
CA SER A 240 25.24 -5.04 7.74
C SER A 240 24.05 -4.71 6.83
N ALA A 241 22.84 -4.62 7.39
CA ALA A 241 21.59 -4.33 6.69
C ALA A 241 21.40 -2.83 6.34
N THR A 242 22.27 -1.94 6.83
CA THR A 242 22.28 -0.53 6.42
C THR A 242 22.72 -0.44 4.96
N THR A 243 22.01 0.35 4.17
CA THR A 243 22.22 0.52 2.73
C THR A 243 22.73 1.91 2.37
N ARG A 244 22.28 2.93 3.11
CA ARG A 244 22.68 4.34 2.95
C ARG A 244 22.68 5.06 4.31
N THR A 245 23.53 6.06 4.45
CA THR A 245 23.56 6.93 5.62
C THR A 245 24.06 8.32 5.25
N ASN A 246 23.54 9.36 5.93
CA ASN A 246 24.03 10.72 5.76
C ASN A 246 25.23 11.06 6.67
N PHE A 247 25.81 10.08 7.37
CA PHE A 247 26.89 10.29 8.36
C PHE A 247 28.08 11.11 7.84
N TYR A 248 28.44 10.96 6.56
CA TYR A 248 29.57 11.64 5.92
C TYR A 248 29.18 12.87 5.10
N ARG A 249 27.90 13.25 5.08
CA ARG A 249 27.50 14.52 4.44
C ARG A 249 28.03 15.70 5.26
N ASP A 250 28.37 16.78 4.57
CA ASP A 250 28.84 17.99 5.22
C ASP A 250 27.76 18.58 6.14
N GLY A 251 28.19 18.96 7.34
CA GLY A 251 27.32 19.50 8.39
C GLY A 251 26.41 18.49 9.11
N THR A 252 26.46 17.18 8.79
CA THR A 252 25.69 16.15 9.53
C THR A 252 26.04 16.17 11.02
N LEU A 253 25.03 16.05 11.88
CA LEU A 253 25.11 16.26 13.34
C LEU A 253 25.60 17.67 13.73
N GLY A 254 25.52 18.63 12.80
CA GLY A 254 25.83 20.04 13.02
C GLY A 254 24.57 20.91 12.99
N PRO A 255 24.70 22.24 13.18
CA PRO A 255 23.56 23.15 13.19
C PRO A 255 22.75 23.18 11.88
N ALA A 256 23.39 22.92 10.74
CA ALA A 256 22.74 22.92 9.43
C ALA A 256 22.01 21.60 9.10
N ARG A 257 22.53 20.47 9.58
CA ARG A 257 21.95 19.12 9.41
C ARG A 257 22.03 18.35 10.73
N PRO A 258 21.17 18.67 11.71
CA PRO A 258 21.25 18.09 13.05
C PRO A 258 20.92 16.59 13.11
N GLN A 259 20.30 16.03 12.08
CA GLN A 259 19.83 14.65 12.03
C GLN A 259 20.83 13.66 11.40
N LEU A 260 20.92 12.46 12.00
CA LEU A 260 21.51 11.27 11.39
C LEU A 260 20.40 10.42 10.75
N SER A 261 20.65 9.92 9.55
CA SER A 261 19.72 9.05 8.82
C SER A 261 20.39 7.72 8.49
N LEU A 262 19.66 6.63 8.71
CA LEU A 262 20.08 5.25 8.46
C LEU A 262 18.98 4.58 7.62
N LYS A 263 19.29 4.18 6.39
CA LYS A 263 18.38 3.44 5.51
C LYS A 263 18.70 1.96 5.60
N PHE A 264 17.73 1.15 6.01
CA PHE A 264 17.83 -0.28 6.20
C PHE A 264 17.11 -1.07 5.13
N ARG A 265 17.69 -2.20 4.70
CA ARG A 265 16.95 -3.26 4.00
C ARG A 265 16.27 -4.16 5.05
N SER A 266 15.02 -3.90 5.37
CA SER A 266 14.37 -4.51 6.55
C SER A 266 14.27 -6.04 6.48
N GLY A 267 14.19 -6.60 5.27
CA GLY A 267 14.18 -8.05 5.07
C GLY A 267 15.40 -8.76 5.66
N GLU A 268 16.54 -8.07 5.75
CA GLU A 268 17.81 -8.58 6.30
C GLU A 268 17.94 -8.38 7.82
N ILE A 269 16.97 -7.75 8.49
CA ILE A 269 17.03 -7.51 9.94
C ILE A 269 16.22 -8.58 10.69
N ASP A 270 16.90 -9.39 11.50
CA ASP A 270 16.30 -10.55 12.17
C ASP A 270 15.30 -10.19 13.26
N GLU A 271 15.58 -9.12 14.03
CA GLU A 271 14.76 -8.68 15.15
C GLU A 271 13.46 -7.95 14.75
N LEU A 272 13.23 -7.73 13.44
CA LEU A 272 12.00 -7.10 12.96
C LEU A 272 10.85 -8.11 12.82
N PRO A 273 9.65 -7.78 13.37
CA PRO A 273 8.46 -8.60 13.17
C PRO A 273 8.01 -8.59 11.71
N ARG A 274 7.29 -9.63 11.30
CA ARG A 274 6.59 -9.64 10.01
C ARG A 274 5.33 -8.76 10.06
N PRO A 275 4.89 -8.21 8.91
CA PRO A 275 5.59 -8.15 7.64
C PRO A 275 6.79 -7.18 7.69
N ARG A 276 7.90 -7.55 7.04
CA ARG A 276 9.10 -6.71 6.95
C ARG A 276 8.99 -5.81 5.71
N PRO A 277 9.05 -4.47 5.85
CA PRO A 277 9.10 -3.56 4.70
C PRO A 277 10.27 -3.86 3.75
N PHE A 278 10.22 -3.32 2.54
CA PHE A 278 11.35 -3.37 1.61
C PHE A 278 12.53 -2.52 2.12
N TYR A 279 12.25 -1.26 2.45
CA TYR A 279 13.21 -0.35 3.10
C TYR A 279 12.59 0.36 4.31
N GLU A 280 13.44 0.67 5.29
CA GLU A 280 13.14 1.52 6.43
C GLU A 280 14.18 2.62 6.56
N VAL A 281 13.75 3.89 6.52
CA VAL A 281 14.64 5.02 6.84
C VAL A 281 14.37 5.44 8.28
N PHE A 282 15.36 5.26 9.15
CA PHE A 282 15.35 5.78 10.51
C PHE A 282 16.09 7.11 10.55
N VAL A 283 15.43 8.14 11.07
CA VAL A 283 15.99 9.48 11.23
C VAL A 283 16.03 9.81 12.72
N TYR A 284 17.20 10.23 13.18
CA TYR A 284 17.52 10.41 14.58
C TYR A 284 18.15 11.77 14.84
N SER A 285 17.70 12.42 15.90
CA SER A 285 18.41 13.51 16.57
C SER A 285 17.99 13.61 18.04
N PRO A 286 18.68 14.40 18.87
CA PRO A 286 18.23 14.65 20.24
C PRO A 286 16.83 15.25 20.36
N ASP A 287 16.34 15.94 19.32
CA ASP A 287 15.03 16.58 19.30
C ASP A 287 13.89 15.66 18.84
N MET A 288 14.19 14.63 18.05
CA MET A 288 13.18 13.77 17.44
C MET A 288 13.71 12.41 16.98
N GLU A 289 12.79 11.46 16.88
CA GLU A 289 13.02 10.16 16.24
C GLU A 289 11.91 9.91 15.22
N GLY A 290 12.23 9.30 14.09
CA GLY A 290 11.23 8.96 13.09
C GLY A 290 11.63 7.79 12.22
N VAL A 291 10.63 7.06 11.73
CA VAL A 291 10.78 5.95 10.79
C VAL A 291 9.91 6.19 9.56
N HIS A 292 10.43 5.82 8.39
CA HIS A 292 9.67 5.77 7.14
C HIS A 292 9.79 4.38 6.52
N LEU A 293 8.68 3.63 6.53
CA LEU A 293 8.57 2.26 6.05
C LEU A 293 8.06 2.24 4.61
N ARG A 294 8.70 1.49 3.71
CA ARG A 294 8.34 1.40 2.28
C ARG A 294 8.24 -0.05 1.84
N TYR A 295 7.22 -0.42 1.06
CA TYR A 295 7.08 -1.76 0.45
C TYR A 295 7.56 -1.86 -1.00
N GLY A 296 8.15 -0.81 -1.55
CA GLY A 296 8.73 -0.82 -2.90
C GLY A 296 9.52 0.46 -3.23
N PRO A 297 10.23 0.48 -4.37
CA PRO A 297 11.02 1.63 -4.82
C PRO A 297 10.14 2.82 -5.22
N VAL A 298 9.02 2.59 -5.92
CA VAL A 298 8.01 3.63 -6.13
C VAL A 298 6.96 3.46 -5.05
N SER A 299 7.02 4.28 -4.00
CA SER A 299 6.13 4.14 -2.83
C SER A 299 5.64 5.48 -2.32
N ARG A 300 4.47 5.47 -1.70
CA ARG A 300 3.82 6.68 -1.20
C ARG A 300 3.15 6.45 0.14
N GLY A 301 3.28 7.43 1.04
CA GLY A 301 2.79 7.30 2.40
C GLY A 301 2.56 8.60 3.15
N GLY A 302 1.54 8.59 4.00
CA GLY A 302 1.31 9.66 4.98
C GLY A 302 2.39 9.67 6.07
N LEU A 303 2.76 10.86 6.55
CA LEU A 303 3.68 11.05 7.68
C LEU A 303 2.90 11.44 8.95
N ARG A 304 2.90 10.60 9.98
CA ARG A 304 2.18 10.83 11.24
C ARG A 304 3.07 11.49 12.29
N TRP A 305 2.53 12.49 12.99
CA TRP A 305 3.10 12.90 14.27
C TRP A 305 2.48 12.01 15.36
N SER A 306 3.30 11.12 15.93
CA SER A 306 2.88 10.17 16.96
C SER A 306 3.09 10.74 18.36
N ASP A 307 2.18 10.40 19.27
CA ASP A 307 2.25 10.64 20.71
C ASP A 307 2.76 9.40 21.49
N ARG A 308 3.27 8.39 20.78
CA ARG A 308 3.73 7.10 21.33
C ARG A 308 5.25 6.92 21.25
N PRO A 309 6.06 7.59 22.10
CA PRO A 309 7.52 7.53 22.02
C PRO A 309 8.12 6.14 22.24
N ASP A 310 7.39 5.23 22.90
CA ASP A 310 7.90 3.89 23.22
C ASP A 310 7.64 2.85 22.13
N ASP A 311 6.64 3.03 21.26
CA ASP A 311 6.26 2.03 20.25
C ASP A 311 5.70 2.62 18.93
N TYR A 312 6.12 3.85 18.57
CA TYR A 312 5.70 4.51 17.33
C TYR A 312 5.98 3.67 16.09
N ARG A 313 7.08 2.90 16.02
CA ARG A 313 7.34 2.05 14.85
C ARG A 313 6.25 0.99 14.67
N THR A 314 5.77 0.38 15.76
CA THR A 314 4.67 -0.58 15.73
C THR A 314 3.38 0.08 15.26
N GLU A 315 3.11 1.31 15.70
CA GLU A 315 1.99 2.11 15.19
C GLU A 315 2.11 2.32 13.67
N ILE A 316 3.26 2.80 13.20
CA ILE A 316 3.49 3.07 11.77
C ILE A 316 3.45 1.78 10.94
N LEU A 317 3.95 0.67 11.48
CA LEU A 317 3.88 -0.66 10.83
C LEU A 317 2.43 -1.10 10.62
N GLY A 318 1.57 -0.93 11.63
CA GLY A 318 0.14 -1.21 11.51
C GLY A 318 -0.55 -0.36 10.43
N LEU A 319 -0.16 0.92 10.31
CA LEU A 319 -0.73 1.82 9.29
C LEU A 319 -0.26 1.49 7.87
N VAL A 320 1.02 1.17 7.68
CA VAL A 320 1.54 0.84 6.35
C VAL A 320 0.96 -0.47 5.82
N LYS A 321 0.66 -1.43 6.70
CA LYS A 321 -0.02 -2.68 6.34
C LYS A 321 -1.38 -2.40 5.69
N ALA A 322 -2.21 -1.58 6.36
CA ALA A 322 -3.49 -1.16 5.79
C ALA A 322 -3.32 -0.37 4.48
N GLN A 323 -2.24 0.41 4.35
CA GLN A 323 -1.95 1.18 3.13
C GLN A 323 -1.52 0.30 1.95
N ALA A 324 -0.82 -0.81 2.19
CA ALA A 324 -0.32 -1.68 1.12
C ALA A 324 -1.48 -2.25 0.28
N VAL A 325 -2.52 -2.77 0.94
CA VAL A 325 -3.75 -3.30 0.30
C VAL A 325 -4.51 -2.19 -0.43
N LYS A 326 -4.61 -0.99 0.17
CA LYS A 326 -5.24 0.19 -0.46
C LYS A 326 -4.54 0.60 -1.75
N ASN A 327 -3.23 0.47 -1.80
CA ASN A 327 -2.42 0.89 -2.94
C ASN A 327 -2.44 -0.13 -4.10
N ALA A 328 -3.19 -1.23 -3.99
CA ALA A 328 -3.34 -2.20 -5.08
C ALA A 328 -3.97 -1.62 -6.36
N VAL A 329 -4.62 -0.46 -6.26
CA VAL A 329 -5.39 0.16 -7.34
C VAL A 329 -4.69 1.35 -7.99
N ILE A 330 -3.58 1.80 -7.41
CA ILE A 330 -2.77 2.95 -7.85
C ILE A 330 -1.34 2.54 -8.18
N VAL A 331 -0.57 3.48 -8.73
CA VAL A 331 0.82 3.26 -9.15
C VAL A 331 1.76 2.87 -7.99
N PRO A 332 2.00 3.73 -6.98
CA PRO A 332 3.00 3.47 -5.96
C PRO A 332 2.61 2.35 -5.00
N ALA A 333 3.60 1.59 -4.54
CA ALA A 333 3.47 0.69 -3.39
C ALA A 333 3.17 1.46 -2.09
N GLY A 334 2.72 0.74 -1.06
CA GLY A 334 2.46 1.33 0.26
C GLY A 334 3.72 1.84 0.94
N ALA A 335 3.66 3.05 1.48
CA ALA A 335 4.61 3.56 2.47
C ALA A 335 3.88 4.24 3.63
N LYS A 336 4.57 4.42 4.74
CA LYS A 336 4.11 5.23 5.87
C LYS A 336 5.30 5.70 6.66
N GLY A 337 5.27 6.95 7.09
CA GLY A 337 6.23 7.45 8.05
C GLY A 337 5.56 7.93 9.32
N GLY A 338 6.36 8.04 10.37
CA GLY A 338 5.95 8.77 11.54
C GLY A 338 7.13 9.16 12.40
N PHE A 339 6.93 10.20 13.19
CA PHE A 339 7.94 10.75 14.07
C PHE A 339 7.36 11.14 15.42
N VAL A 340 8.24 11.18 16.42
CA VAL A 340 7.96 11.61 17.78
C VAL A 340 8.87 12.78 18.13
N VAL A 341 8.32 13.76 18.87
CA VAL A 341 9.10 14.87 19.42
C VAL A 341 9.67 14.42 20.77
N ARG A 342 10.99 14.43 20.90
CA ARG A 342 11.70 14.00 22.11
C ARG A 342 12.03 15.17 23.02
N ASN A 343 12.40 16.30 22.45
CA ASN A 343 12.70 17.51 23.19
C ASN A 343 11.45 18.39 23.32
N PRO A 344 10.92 18.64 24.53
CA PRO A 344 9.72 19.46 24.73
C PRO A 344 9.86 20.92 24.29
N SER A 345 11.08 21.43 24.12
CA SER A 345 11.30 22.79 23.60
C SER A 345 11.15 22.89 22.08
N SER A 346 11.15 21.75 21.37
CA SER A 346 11.12 21.69 19.92
C SER A 346 9.69 21.62 19.40
N THR A 347 9.40 22.32 18.31
CA THR A 347 8.06 22.32 17.73
C THR A 347 7.87 21.10 16.82
N GLY A 348 6.64 20.56 16.77
CA GLY A 348 6.34 19.44 15.88
C GLY A 348 6.60 19.76 14.39
N LEU A 349 6.47 21.03 13.98
CA LEU A 349 6.76 21.46 12.61
C LEU A 349 8.27 21.47 12.32
N ASP A 350 9.10 21.87 13.27
CA ASP A 350 10.56 21.86 13.10
C ASP A 350 11.09 20.43 13.04
N CYS A 351 10.62 19.55 13.94
CA CYS A 351 10.94 18.12 13.89
C CYS A 351 10.44 17.45 12.60
N TYR A 352 9.30 17.89 12.07
CA TYR A 352 8.80 17.42 10.77
C TYR A 352 9.71 17.83 9.60
N ARG A 353 10.16 19.09 9.57
CA ARG A 353 11.12 19.57 8.57
C ARG A 353 12.45 18.83 8.66
N GLN A 354 12.92 18.59 9.89
CA GLN A 354 14.12 17.80 10.15
C GLN A 354 13.96 16.36 9.66
N PHE A 355 12.80 15.74 9.91
CA PHE A 355 12.51 14.40 9.44
C PHE A 355 12.59 14.30 7.93
N ILE A 356 11.90 15.19 7.20
CA ILE A 356 11.93 15.23 5.73
C ILE A 356 13.34 15.48 5.21
N SER A 357 14.08 16.39 5.83
CA SER A 357 15.47 16.68 5.46
C SER A 357 16.33 15.42 5.60
N GLY A 358 16.15 14.64 6.68
CA GLY A 358 16.83 13.36 6.87
C GLY A 358 16.45 12.31 5.82
N LEU A 359 15.17 12.22 5.44
CA LEU A 359 14.75 11.33 4.35
C LEU A 359 15.43 11.71 3.02
N LEU A 360 15.41 13.00 2.66
CA LEU A 360 16.03 13.51 1.43
C LEU A 360 17.56 13.44 1.46
N ASP A 361 18.18 13.37 2.64
CA ASP A 361 19.64 13.22 2.74
C ASP A 361 20.14 11.85 2.24
N VAL A 362 19.26 10.85 2.11
CA VAL A 362 19.61 9.48 1.68
C VAL A 362 18.81 9.00 0.45
N THR A 363 18.00 9.87 -0.15
CA THR A 363 17.20 9.59 -1.36
C THR A 363 17.88 10.20 -2.59
N ASP A 364 17.93 9.47 -3.71
CA ASP A 364 18.53 10.00 -4.94
C ASP A 364 17.67 11.14 -5.50
N ASN A 365 18.28 12.07 -6.23
CA ASN A 365 17.57 13.04 -7.05
C ASN A 365 17.52 12.57 -8.51
N ARG A 366 16.88 13.32 -9.41
CA ARG A 366 16.83 13.03 -10.85
C ARG A 366 17.29 14.24 -11.66
N SER A 367 18.19 14.03 -12.61
CA SER A 367 18.69 15.08 -13.50
C SER A 367 17.67 15.44 -14.59
N ASP A 368 17.92 16.55 -15.30
CA ASP A 368 17.15 16.93 -16.49
C ASP A 368 17.25 15.89 -17.64
N THR A 369 18.31 15.07 -17.65
CA THR A 369 18.49 13.94 -18.59
C THR A 369 17.82 12.64 -18.10
N ALA A 370 17.04 12.71 -17.03
CA ALA A 370 16.33 11.58 -16.44
C ALA A 370 17.22 10.50 -15.79
N GLU A 371 18.46 10.84 -15.44
CA GLU A 371 19.39 9.97 -14.72
C GLU A 371 19.29 10.18 -13.21
N SER A 372 19.48 9.11 -12.42
CA SER A 372 19.53 9.20 -10.96
C SER A 372 20.81 9.89 -10.50
N VAL A 373 20.69 10.77 -9.51
CA VAL A 373 21.80 11.53 -8.94
C VAL A 373 21.90 11.22 -7.46
N HIS A 374 22.96 10.54 -7.04
CA HIS A 374 23.15 10.18 -5.64
C HIS A 374 23.48 11.39 -4.76
N PRO A 375 23.04 11.42 -3.48
CA PRO A 375 23.41 12.51 -2.58
C PRO A 375 24.92 12.56 -2.30
N ASP A 376 25.49 13.77 -2.29
CA ASP A 376 26.90 13.97 -1.93
C ASP A 376 27.23 13.37 -0.56
N GLY A 377 28.35 12.64 -0.47
CA GLY A 377 28.84 12.06 0.78
C GLY A 377 28.07 10.82 1.24
N VAL A 378 27.28 10.18 0.36
CA VAL A 378 26.54 8.95 0.67
C VAL A 378 27.04 7.81 -0.22
N VAL A 379 27.44 6.69 0.40
CA VAL A 379 27.71 5.44 -0.31
C VAL A 379 26.40 4.65 -0.43
N CYS A 380 26.00 4.36 -1.67
CA CYS A 380 24.79 3.60 -1.99
C CYS A 380 25.13 2.11 -2.15
N ARG A 381 24.66 1.26 -1.22
CA ARG A 381 24.81 -0.21 -1.27
C ARG A 381 23.56 -0.93 -1.82
N ASP A 382 22.62 -0.16 -2.32
CA ASP A 382 21.39 -0.57 -3.01
C ASP A 382 21.34 0.04 -4.43
N GLY A 383 20.25 -0.20 -5.16
CA GLY A 383 20.03 0.41 -6.48
C GLY A 383 19.53 1.86 -6.39
N ASP A 384 19.25 2.44 -7.56
CA ASP A 384 18.65 3.77 -7.70
C ASP A 384 17.34 3.89 -6.90
N ASP A 385 17.20 5.00 -6.20
CA ASP A 385 16.06 5.32 -5.34
C ASP A 385 15.65 6.81 -5.42
N PRO A 386 15.22 7.30 -6.60
CA PRO A 386 14.91 8.71 -6.77
C PRO A 386 13.48 9.10 -6.36
N TYR A 387 12.63 8.14 -5.99
CA TYR A 387 11.19 8.38 -5.78
C TYR A 387 10.83 8.38 -4.28
N LEU A 388 10.44 9.56 -3.78
CA LEU A 388 9.90 9.73 -2.44
C LEU A 388 8.72 10.71 -2.48
N VAL A 389 7.50 10.20 -2.29
CA VAL A 389 6.29 11.03 -2.16
C VAL A 389 5.68 10.84 -0.78
N VAL A 390 5.43 11.96 -0.12
CA VAL A 390 4.81 12.01 1.21
C VAL A 390 3.40 12.55 1.14
N ALA A 391 2.59 12.24 2.15
CA ALA A 391 1.28 12.83 2.33
C ALA A 391 1.08 13.25 3.78
N ALA A 392 0.06 14.08 4.04
CA ALA A 392 -0.33 14.39 5.39
C ALA A 392 -1.05 13.20 6.07
N ASP A 393 -0.94 13.14 7.40
CA ASP A 393 -1.67 12.22 8.26
C ASP A 393 -2.08 12.96 9.57
N LYS A 394 -2.54 12.20 10.58
CA LYS A 394 -2.83 12.71 11.91
C LYS A 394 -1.63 13.51 12.46
N GLY A 395 -1.91 14.73 12.88
CA GLY A 395 -0.92 15.65 13.45
C GLY A 395 -0.08 16.41 12.41
N THR A 396 -0.23 16.15 11.11
CA THR A 396 0.53 16.82 10.03
C THR A 396 -0.35 17.37 8.91
N ALA A 397 -1.67 17.42 9.09
CA ALA A 397 -2.66 17.86 8.10
C ALA A 397 -2.33 19.20 7.41
N THR A 398 -1.72 20.15 8.12
CA THR A 398 -1.36 21.47 7.60
C THR A 398 0.10 21.59 7.14
N PHE A 399 0.87 20.48 7.13
CA PHE A 399 2.32 20.51 6.93
C PHE A 399 2.77 20.20 5.51
N SER A 400 1.88 19.82 4.58
CA SER A 400 2.24 19.49 3.18
C SER A 400 2.99 20.62 2.48
N ASP A 401 2.62 21.88 2.74
CA ASP A 401 3.32 23.04 2.16
C ASP A 401 4.76 23.16 2.70
N ALA A 402 4.97 22.84 3.98
CA ALA A 402 6.31 22.81 4.56
C ALA A 402 7.17 21.66 4.00
N ALA A 403 6.55 20.51 3.68
CA ALA A 403 7.23 19.41 3.02
C ALA A 403 7.71 19.81 1.61
N ASN A 404 6.83 20.43 0.82
CA ASN A 404 7.18 20.96 -0.50
C ASN A 404 8.20 22.12 -0.43
N GLU A 405 8.20 22.91 0.65
CA GLU A 405 9.24 23.91 0.92
C GLU A 405 10.62 23.27 1.13
N VAL A 406 10.68 22.18 1.92
CA VAL A 406 11.94 21.45 2.14
C VAL A 406 12.42 20.79 0.84
N ALA A 407 11.55 20.10 0.11
CA ALA A 407 11.92 19.47 -1.17
C ALA A 407 12.50 20.46 -2.17
N ARG A 408 11.92 21.67 -2.27
CA ARG A 408 12.47 22.75 -3.11
C ARG A 408 13.85 23.25 -2.66
N LYS A 409 14.15 23.28 -1.36
CA LYS A 409 15.49 23.64 -0.86
C LYS A 409 16.55 22.59 -1.20
N TYR A 410 16.13 21.35 -1.46
CA TYR A 410 16.98 20.26 -1.93
C TYR A 410 17.06 20.19 -3.47
N ASP A 411 16.41 21.11 -4.19
CA ASP A 411 16.22 21.05 -5.64
C ASP A 411 15.71 19.67 -6.10
N PHE A 412 14.84 19.06 -5.29
CA PHE A 412 14.33 17.72 -5.53
C PHE A 412 13.38 17.70 -6.73
N TRP A 413 13.59 16.77 -7.66
CA TRP A 413 12.95 16.76 -8.98
C TRP A 413 11.42 16.72 -8.96
N LEU A 414 10.80 16.18 -7.91
CA LEU A 414 9.34 16.15 -7.76
C LEU A 414 8.72 17.52 -7.43
N GLY A 415 9.50 18.51 -7.01
CA GLY A 415 8.98 19.86 -6.75
C GLY A 415 7.76 19.89 -5.82
N ASP A 416 6.63 20.40 -6.32
CA ASP A 416 5.34 20.47 -5.60
C ASP A 416 4.49 19.18 -5.69
N ALA A 417 5.00 18.15 -6.37
CA ALA A 417 4.47 16.78 -6.37
C ALA A 417 5.04 15.94 -5.20
N PHE A 418 6.07 16.43 -4.50
CA PHE A 418 6.69 15.73 -3.37
C PHE A 418 5.68 15.44 -2.25
N ALA A 419 4.83 16.42 -1.90
CA ALA A 419 3.77 16.27 -0.93
C ALA A 419 2.40 16.59 -1.55
N SER A 420 1.49 15.61 -1.50
CA SER A 420 0.10 15.76 -1.95
C SER A 420 -0.81 16.41 -0.89
N GLY A 421 -1.88 17.09 -1.31
CA GLY A 421 -2.91 17.63 -0.41
C GLY A 421 -2.53 18.93 0.33
N GLY A 422 -1.61 19.72 -0.22
CA GLY A 422 -1.28 21.07 0.25
C GLY A 422 -2.22 22.16 -0.29
N SER A 423 -1.80 23.41 -0.23
CA SER A 423 -2.56 24.55 -0.77
C SER A 423 -2.69 24.56 -2.30
N VAL A 424 -1.86 23.76 -2.98
CA VAL A 424 -1.84 23.56 -4.44
C VAL A 424 -2.11 22.08 -4.75
N GLY A 425 -3.34 21.75 -5.14
CA GLY A 425 -3.80 20.38 -5.39
C GLY A 425 -5.33 20.26 -5.37
N TYR A 426 -5.86 19.04 -5.39
CA TYR A 426 -7.30 18.83 -5.30
C TYR A 426 -7.78 18.97 -3.85
N ASP A 427 -8.84 19.74 -3.64
CA ASP A 427 -9.51 19.83 -2.33
C ASP A 427 -10.46 18.63 -2.18
N HIS A 428 -9.98 17.56 -1.54
CA HIS A 428 -10.73 16.31 -1.38
C HIS A 428 -12.06 16.52 -0.65
N LYS A 429 -12.16 17.53 0.23
CA LYS A 429 -13.40 17.85 0.95
C LYS A 429 -14.42 18.49 0.01
N LYS A 430 -14.02 19.48 -0.79
CA LYS A 430 -14.90 20.11 -1.79
C LYS A 430 -15.28 19.13 -2.90
N MET A 431 -14.34 18.31 -3.34
CA MET A 431 -14.56 17.28 -4.35
C MET A 431 -15.44 16.14 -3.81
N GLY A 432 -15.35 15.85 -2.52
CA GLY A 432 -16.09 14.79 -1.84
C GLY A 432 -15.68 13.38 -2.31
N ILE A 433 -14.50 13.22 -2.89
CA ILE A 433 -14.16 12.04 -3.70
C ILE A 433 -14.13 10.74 -2.89
N THR A 434 -13.64 10.77 -1.65
CA THR A 434 -13.66 9.61 -0.75
C THR A 434 -15.10 9.17 -0.44
N ALA A 435 -15.99 10.12 -0.16
CA ALA A 435 -17.40 9.84 0.10
C ALA A 435 -18.11 9.31 -1.16
N LYS A 436 -17.84 9.91 -2.33
CA LYS A 436 -18.36 9.43 -3.62
C LYS A 436 -17.89 8.00 -3.92
N GLY A 437 -16.62 7.67 -3.62
CA GLY A 437 -16.09 6.32 -3.72
C GLY A 437 -16.82 5.33 -2.81
N ALA A 438 -16.94 5.64 -1.52
CA ALA A 438 -17.69 4.80 -0.59
C ALA A 438 -19.17 4.65 -1.01
N TRP A 439 -19.74 5.70 -1.60
CA TRP A 439 -21.11 5.68 -2.13
C TRP A 439 -21.29 4.74 -3.32
N VAL A 440 -20.25 4.51 -4.12
CA VAL A 440 -20.29 3.48 -5.18
C VAL A 440 -20.46 2.08 -4.56
N SER A 441 -19.74 1.77 -3.47
CA SER A 441 -19.95 0.52 -2.72
C SER A 441 -21.35 0.45 -2.11
N VAL A 442 -21.84 1.53 -1.49
CA VAL A 442 -23.22 1.61 -0.97
C VAL A 442 -24.24 1.30 -2.06
N THR A 443 -24.10 1.95 -3.21
CA THR A 443 -24.98 1.75 -4.38
C THR A 443 -24.98 0.28 -4.79
N ARG A 444 -23.81 -0.36 -4.81
CA ARG A 444 -23.73 -1.78 -5.16
C ARG A 444 -24.39 -2.67 -4.11
N HIS A 445 -24.06 -2.50 -2.83
CA HIS A 445 -24.62 -3.28 -1.74
C HIS A 445 -26.15 -3.20 -1.67
N LEU A 446 -26.71 -1.98 -1.81
CA LEU A 446 -28.14 -1.77 -1.79
C LEU A 446 -28.83 -2.32 -3.04
N SER A 447 -28.21 -2.21 -4.22
CA SER A 447 -28.77 -2.81 -5.46
C SER A 447 -28.89 -4.33 -5.37
N GLU A 448 -27.95 -5.01 -4.70
CA GLU A 448 -28.01 -6.47 -4.46
C GLU A 448 -29.07 -6.88 -3.44
N LEU A 449 -29.58 -5.90 -2.69
CA LEU A 449 -30.67 -6.04 -1.75
C LEU A 449 -32.01 -5.59 -2.36
N GLY A 450 -32.02 -5.25 -3.64
CA GLY A 450 -33.20 -4.78 -4.38
C GLY A 450 -33.60 -3.33 -4.09
N ILE A 451 -32.69 -2.51 -3.56
CA ILE A 451 -32.90 -1.07 -3.30
C ILE A 451 -32.14 -0.27 -4.35
N ASP A 452 -32.87 0.54 -5.12
CA ASP A 452 -32.31 1.52 -6.05
C ASP A 452 -32.12 2.86 -5.32
N VAL A 453 -30.88 3.26 -5.06
CA VAL A 453 -30.54 4.47 -4.30
C VAL A 453 -31.00 5.78 -4.97
N ASP A 454 -31.27 5.75 -6.27
CA ASP A 454 -31.75 6.90 -7.04
C ASP A 454 -33.28 7.05 -6.97
N ARG A 455 -34.01 6.00 -6.56
CA ARG A 455 -35.48 5.94 -6.62
C ARG A 455 -36.16 5.63 -5.29
N ASP A 456 -35.53 4.80 -4.47
CA ASP A 456 -36.10 4.26 -3.25
C ASP A 456 -35.66 5.04 -2.01
N SER A 457 -36.54 5.10 -1.02
CA SER A 457 -36.22 5.58 0.32
C SER A 457 -35.68 4.43 1.18
N PHE A 458 -34.64 4.69 1.97
CA PHE A 458 -34.03 3.69 2.86
C PHE A 458 -33.50 4.30 4.15
N THR A 459 -33.30 3.46 5.17
CA THR A 459 -32.90 3.89 6.52
C THR A 459 -31.40 3.77 6.75
N VAL A 460 -30.82 4.76 7.44
CA VAL A 460 -29.38 4.83 7.71
C VAL A 460 -29.09 5.10 9.18
N ALA A 461 -28.20 4.30 9.77
CA ALA A 461 -27.48 4.64 11.01
C ALA A 461 -26.06 5.10 10.67
N GLY A 462 -25.54 6.10 11.38
CA GLY A 462 -24.31 6.78 11.01
C GLY A 462 -23.26 6.90 12.12
N ILE A 463 -21.99 6.79 11.75
CA ILE A 463 -20.85 7.16 12.60
C ILE A 463 -20.21 8.41 12.00
N GLY A 464 -20.42 9.56 12.63
CA GLY A 464 -19.96 10.87 12.15
C GLY A 464 -20.99 11.99 12.36
N ASP A 465 -20.69 13.15 11.79
CA ASP A 465 -21.57 14.32 11.76
C ASP A 465 -21.50 15.06 10.41
N MET A 466 -22.44 15.98 10.19
CA MET A 466 -22.54 16.75 8.95
C MET A 466 -21.39 17.74 8.72
N SER A 467 -20.51 18.00 9.69
CA SER A 467 -19.31 18.83 9.47
C SER A 467 -18.13 18.01 8.91
N GLY A 468 -18.18 16.69 9.09
CA GLY A 468 -17.22 15.73 8.56
C GLY A 468 -17.25 15.67 7.04
N ASP A 469 -16.06 15.56 6.43
CA ASP A 469 -15.87 15.50 4.99
C ASP A 469 -16.49 14.24 4.37
N VAL A 470 -16.22 13.06 4.94
CA VAL A 470 -16.72 11.78 4.42
C VAL A 470 -18.20 11.61 4.77
N PHE A 471 -18.55 11.77 6.04
CA PHE A 471 -19.92 11.59 6.52
C PHE A 471 -20.88 12.60 5.88
N GLY A 472 -20.53 13.89 5.87
CA GLY A 472 -21.37 14.95 5.36
C GLY A 472 -21.67 14.79 3.87
N ASN A 473 -20.64 14.56 3.04
CA ASN A 473 -20.82 14.32 1.61
C ASN A 473 -21.66 13.06 1.32
N ALA A 474 -21.41 11.95 2.03
CA ALA A 474 -22.15 10.71 1.81
C ALA A 474 -23.63 10.84 2.21
N MET A 475 -23.92 11.50 3.34
CA MET A 475 -25.29 11.73 3.78
C MET A 475 -26.05 12.76 2.93
N LEU A 476 -25.39 13.43 1.98
CA LEU A 476 -26.04 14.31 0.99
C LEU A 476 -26.17 13.68 -0.40
N ALA A 477 -25.69 12.45 -0.60
CA ALA A 477 -25.63 11.82 -1.92
C ALA A 477 -27.01 11.66 -2.59
N THR A 478 -28.08 11.43 -1.82
CA THR A 478 -29.46 11.36 -2.32
C THR A 478 -30.45 11.81 -1.25
N SER A 479 -31.59 12.38 -1.67
CA SER A 479 -32.69 12.75 -0.76
C SER A 479 -33.47 11.54 -0.24
N GLY A 480 -33.29 10.35 -0.84
CA GLY A 480 -33.88 9.09 -0.36
C GLY A 480 -33.38 8.62 1.01
N ILE A 481 -32.25 9.16 1.50
CA ILE A 481 -31.66 8.79 2.79
C ILE A 481 -32.52 9.28 3.97
N GLY A 482 -32.99 8.35 4.79
CA GLY A 482 -33.52 8.61 6.12
C GLY A 482 -32.49 8.31 7.22
N VAL A 483 -31.76 9.32 7.70
CA VAL A 483 -30.83 9.15 8.84
C VAL A 483 -31.63 9.01 10.12
N VAL A 484 -31.77 7.78 10.62
CA VAL A 484 -32.58 7.51 11.83
C VAL A 484 -31.78 7.70 13.12
N ALA A 485 -30.47 7.53 13.05
CA ALA A 485 -29.58 7.79 14.16
C ALA A 485 -28.14 8.04 13.69
N ALA A 486 -27.40 8.88 14.41
CA ALA A 486 -25.98 9.08 14.19
C ALA A 486 -25.28 9.49 15.48
N PHE A 487 -23.95 9.31 15.55
CA PHE A 487 -23.15 9.82 16.66
C PHE A 487 -21.75 10.23 16.22
N ASP A 488 -21.19 11.25 16.87
CA ASP A 488 -19.79 11.67 16.70
C ASP A 488 -19.05 11.65 18.05
N HIS A 489 -17.93 12.34 18.16
CA HIS A 489 -17.20 12.45 19.43
C HIS A 489 -17.92 13.35 20.47
N ARG A 490 -18.95 14.11 20.06
CA ARG A 490 -19.62 15.13 20.90
C ARG A 490 -21.06 14.78 21.24
N HIS A 491 -21.81 14.27 20.26
CA HIS A 491 -23.26 14.19 20.29
C HIS A 491 -23.79 12.84 19.79
N ILE A 492 -25.02 12.55 20.19
CA ILE A 492 -25.85 11.46 19.69
C ILE A 492 -27.13 12.08 19.14
N PHE A 493 -27.43 11.81 17.87
CA PHE A 493 -28.61 12.23 17.12
C PHE A 493 -29.53 11.01 16.90
N VAL A 494 -30.84 11.17 17.13
CA VAL A 494 -31.85 10.17 16.79
C VAL A 494 -33.08 10.87 16.23
N ASP A 495 -33.52 10.47 15.05
CA ASP A 495 -34.73 10.91 14.39
C ASP A 495 -35.55 9.68 13.96
N PRO A 496 -36.60 9.27 14.71
CA PRO A 496 -37.28 8.00 14.47
C PRO A 496 -37.94 7.83 13.10
N THR A 497 -38.47 8.91 12.51
CA THR A 497 -39.15 8.92 11.21
C THR A 497 -38.77 10.20 10.45
N PRO A 498 -37.53 10.31 9.93
CA PRO A 498 -37.04 11.54 9.32
C PRO A 498 -37.80 11.89 8.04
N GLY A 499 -38.20 13.14 7.88
CA GLY A 499 -38.86 13.62 6.66
C GLY A 499 -37.85 13.79 5.52
N HIS A 500 -37.69 12.77 4.66
CA HIS A 500 -36.68 12.67 3.59
C HIS A 500 -36.17 14.01 3.01
N GLU A 501 -37.03 14.73 2.27
CA GLU A 501 -36.65 15.99 1.60
C GLU A 501 -36.30 17.12 2.58
N GLN A 502 -37.10 17.32 3.63
CA GLN A 502 -36.88 18.37 4.63
C GLN A 502 -35.61 18.12 5.45
N ALA A 503 -35.39 16.87 5.86
CA ALA A 503 -34.21 16.43 6.58
C ALA A 503 -32.96 16.46 5.68
N TRP A 504 -33.09 16.22 4.38
CA TRP A 504 -31.98 16.41 3.44
C TRP A 504 -31.59 17.89 3.31
N GLN A 505 -32.57 18.79 3.16
CA GLN A 505 -32.31 20.24 3.10
C GLN A 505 -31.65 20.75 4.40
N GLU A 506 -32.10 20.27 5.55
CA GLU A 506 -31.51 20.64 6.84
C GLU A 506 -30.08 20.10 7.01
N ARG A 507 -29.84 18.83 6.64
CA ARG A 507 -28.48 18.26 6.60
C ARG A 507 -27.56 19.08 5.68
N ARG A 508 -28.06 19.53 4.52
CA ARG A 508 -27.31 20.37 3.59
C ARG A 508 -26.97 21.72 4.22
N ARG A 509 -27.94 22.37 4.88
CA ARG A 509 -27.69 23.61 5.63
C ARG A 509 -26.57 23.42 6.66
N LEU A 510 -26.60 22.32 7.43
CA LEU A 510 -25.57 22.01 8.43
C LEU A 510 -24.18 21.80 7.80
N PHE A 511 -24.11 21.13 6.66
CA PHE A 511 -22.86 20.89 5.93
C PHE A 511 -22.24 22.19 5.40
N GLU A 512 -23.07 23.13 4.96
CA GLU A 512 -22.64 24.43 4.39
C GLU A 512 -22.24 25.47 5.46
N LEU A 513 -22.51 25.21 6.76
CA LEU A 513 -22.07 26.09 7.84
C LEU A 513 -20.54 26.07 8.02
N PRO A 514 -19.89 27.21 8.34
CA PRO A 514 -18.45 27.27 8.59
C PRO A 514 -17.98 26.36 9.74
N ARG A 515 -18.84 26.19 10.75
CA ARG A 515 -18.70 25.23 11.85
C ARG A 515 -20.09 24.71 12.20
N SER A 516 -20.23 23.40 12.32
CA SER A 516 -21.49 22.76 12.71
C SER A 516 -21.26 21.49 13.53
N SER A 517 -22.35 21.03 14.12
CA SER A 517 -22.48 19.81 14.89
C SER A 517 -23.94 19.35 14.85
N TRP A 518 -24.23 18.16 15.36
CA TRP A 518 -25.62 17.72 15.53
C TRP A 518 -26.44 18.66 16.42
N ALA A 519 -25.82 19.41 17.34
CA ALA A 519 -26.55 20.37 18.19
C ALA A 519 -27.12 21.56 17.41
N ASP A 520 -26.59 21.84 16.21
CA ASP A 520 -27.06 22.92 15.33
C ASP A 520 -28.25 22.50 14.46
N TYR A 521 -28.63 21.22 14.47
CA TYR A 521 -29.79 20.68 13.74
C TYR A 521 -31.08 21.31 14.28
N ASP A 522 -31.94 21.81 13.39
CA ASP A 522 -33.22 22.38 13.76
C ASP A 522 -34.11 21.32 14.41
N ARG A 523 -34.25 21.40 15.73
CA ARG A 523 -35.02 20.46 16.54
C ARG A 523 -36.50 20.41 16.17
N THR A 524 -37.03 21.45 15.50
CA THR A 524 -38.42 21.45 15.04
C THR A 524 -38.66 20.51 13.85
N LEU A 525 -37.59 20.13 13.15
CA LEU A 525 -37.61 19.19 12.03
C LEU A 525 -37.37 17.74 12.45
N ILE A 526 -36.96 17.49 13.70
CA ILE A 526 -36.77 16.14 14.24
C ILE A 526 -38.14 15.54 14.56
N SER A 527 -38.39 14.31 14.12
CA SER A 527 -39.67 13.66 14.33
C SER A 527 -39.96 13.35 15.81
N ALA A 528 -41.24 13.09 16.09
CA ALA A 528 -41.73 12.89 17.45
C ALA A 528 -40.96 11.79 18.20
N GLY A 529 -40.41 12.15 19.37
CA GLY A 529 -39.65 11.24 20.22
C GLY A 529 -38.16 11.15 19.89
N GLY A 530 -37.67 11.87 18.88
CA GLY A 530 -36.24 12.04 18.58
C GLY A 530 -35.59 13.18 19.35
N GLY A 531 -34.29 13.38 19.11
CA GLY A 531 -33.53 14.47 19.71
C GLY A 531 -32.02 14.41 19.48
N VAL A 532 -31.32 15.37 20.10
CA VAL A 532 -29.85 15.46 20.12
C VAL A 532 -29.37 15.60 21.56
N TRP A 533 -28.43 14.75 21.95
CA TRP A 533 -27.86 14.71 23.30
C TRP A 533 -26.34 14.78 23.26
N SER A 534 -25.73 15.43 24.26
CA SER A 534 -24.27 15.38 24.45
C SER A 534 -23.84 13.99 24.94
N ARG A 535 -22.68 13.51 24.50
CA ARG A 535 -22.07 12.26 25.01
C ARG A 535 -21.67 12.32 26.48
N ASP A 536 -21.57 13.52 27.06
CA ASP A 536 -21.30 13.74 28.48
C ASP A 536 -22.57 13.69 29.35
N SER A 537 -23.74 13.52 28.73
CA SER A 537 -25.01 13.41 29.46
C SER A 537 -25.03 12.17 30.37
N LYS A 538 -25.61 12.29 31.57
CA LYS A 538 -25.74 11.14 32.49
C LYS A 538 -26.63 10.02 31.94
N SER A 539 -27.68 10.39 31.21
CA SER A 539 -28.63 9.47 30.59
C SER A 539 -29.40 10.14 29.45
N ILE A 540 -29.96 9.30 28.59
CA ILE A 540 -30.79 9.67 27.44
C ILE A 540 -32.16 9.01 27.63
N PRO A 541 -33.26 9.78 27.74
CA PRO A 541 -34.60 9.21 27.81
C PRO A 541 -34.94 8.52 26.48
N VAL A 542 -35.56 7.34 26.55
CA VAL A 542 -35.92 6.53 25.38
C VAL A 542 -37.42 6.57 25.17
N SER A 543 -37.84 7.24 24.11
CA SER A 543 -39.25 7.30 23.68
C SER A 543 -39.72 5.98 23.08
N SER A 544 -41.04 5.79 22.94
CA SER A 544 -41.60 4.64 22.21
C SER A 544 -41.12 4.58 20.76
N GLN A 545 -40.98 5.73 20.11
CA GLN A 545 -40.56 5.86 18.72
C GLN A 545 -39.09 5.46 18.57
N MET A 546 -38.22 5.90 19.49
CA MET A 546 -36.82 5.44 19.55
C MET A 546 -36.72 3.93 19.76
N ARG A 547 -37.56 3.35 20.63
CA ARG A 547 -37.57 1.89 20.82
C ARG A 547 -37.89 1.14 19.52
N THR A 548 -38.87 1.62 18.76
CA THR A 548 -39.26 1.01 17.49
C THR A 548 -38.12 1.07 16.48
N VAL A 549 -37.57 2.26 16.21
CA VAL A 549 -36.55 2.41 15.15
C VAL A 549 -35.20 1.76 15.51
N LEU A 550 -34.82 1.76 16.79
CA LEU A 550 -33.57 1.13 17.26
C LEU A 550 -33.76 -0.36 17.60
N GLY A 551 -34.98 -0.89 17.51
CA GLY A 551 -35.29 -2.28 17.85
C GLY A 551 -34.96 -2.64 19.30
N LEU A 552 -35.35 -1.78 20.25
CA LEU A 552 -35.15 -1.95 21.69
C LEU A 552 -36.35 -2.63 22.36
N ALA A 553 -36.10 -3.32 23.48
CA ALA A 553 -37.17 -3.94 24.26
C ALA A 553 -38.18 -2.90 24.80
N PRO A 554 -39.49 -3.23 24.90
CA PRO A 554 -40.52 -2.30 25.37
C PRO A 554 -40.27 -1.70 26.76
N SER A 555 -39.53 -2.39 27.62
CA SER A 555 -39.17 -1.97 28.98
C SER A 555 -38.07 -0.91 29.04
N VAL A 556 -37.35 -0.65 27.94
CA VAL A 556 -36.23 0.30 27.91
C VAL A 556 -36.77 1.74 27.84
N THR A 557 -36.61 2.49 28.93
CA THR A 557 -37.08 3.88 29.05
C THR A 557 -35.95 4.90 29.20
N THR A 558 -34.73 4.46 29.47
CA THR A 558 -33.53 5.29 29.60
C THR A 558 -32.29 4.47 29.24
N LEU A 559 -31.28 5.11 28.66
CA LEU A 559 -29.97 4.52 28.37
C LEU A 559 -28.87 5.53 28.71
N THR A 560 -27.70 5.07 29.10
CA THR A 560 -26.48 5.89 29.11
C THR A 560 -26.00 6.17 27.67
N PRO A 561 -25.20 7.22 27.41
CA PRO A 561 -24.66 7.47 26.07
C PRO A 561 -23.92 6.27 25.44
N PRO A 562 -23.06 5.52 26.17
CA PRO A 562 -22.45 4.31 25.63
C PRO A 562 -23.46 3.22 25.26
N GLU A 563 -24.50 3.02 26.08
CA GLU A 563 -25.57 2.07 25.77
C GLU A 563 -26.38 2.48 24.55
N MET A 564 -26.64 3.79 24.38
CA MET A 564 -27.31 4.32 23.21
C MET A 564 -26.48 4.12 21.94
N ILE A 565 -25.16 4.35 21.99
CA ILE A 565 -24.29 4.09 20.84
C ILE A 565 -24.32 2.59 20.46
N ARG A 566 -24.25 1.69 21.44
CA ARG A 566 -24.41 0.25 21.19
C ARG A 566 -25.77 -0.10 20.58
N ALA A 567 -26.84 0.60 20.99
CA ALA A 567 -28.17 0.44 20.40
C ALA A 567 -28.24 0.93 18.95
N ILE A 568 -27.58 2.05 18.63
CA ILE A 568 -27.49 2.61 17.28
C ILE A 568 -26.72 1.67 16.36
N LEU A 569 -25.56 1.16 16.81
CA LEU A 569 -24.77 0.18 16.05
C LEU A 569 -25.58 -1.11 15.78
N ALA A 570 -26.42 -1.53 16.73
CA ALA A 570 -27.29 -2.69 16.59
C ALA A 570 -28.68 -2.37 15.97
N ALA A 571 -28.90 -1.18 15.41
CA ALA A 571 -30.21 -0.80 14.89
C ALA A 571 -30.56 -1.62 13.62
N PRO A 572 -31.83 -2.01 13.43
CA PRO A 572 -32.30 -2.69 12.22
C PRO A 572 -32.51 -1.70 11.08
N VAL A 573 -31.43 -1.29 10.42
CA VAL A 573 -31.42 -0.32 9.32
C VAL A 573 -30.99 -0.94 7.99
N ASP A 574 -31.25 -0.27 6.87
CA ASP A 574 -30.76 -0.74 5.57
C ASP A 574 -29.25 -0.57 5.45
N LEU A 575 -28.70 0.54 5.96
CA LEU A 575 -27.27 0.87 5.89
C LEU A 575 -26.74 1.37 7.24
N LEU A 576 -25.62 0.81 7.68
CA LEU A 576 -24.74 1.44 8.66
C LEU A 576 -23.57 2.09 7.91
N PHE A 577 -23.47 3.41 7.96
CA PHE A 577 -22.41 4.15 7.28
C PHE A 577 -21.36 4.64 8.29
N ASN A 578 -20.12 4.20 8.12
CA ASN A 578 -18.99 4.72 8.90
C ASN A 578 -18.30 5.85 8.14
N GLY A 579 -18.50 7.09 8.57
CA GLY A 579 -17.76 8.28 8.09
C GLY A 579 -16.77 8.83 9.12
N GLY A 580 -16.53 8.11 10.22
CA GLY A 580 -15.65 8.49 11.33
C GLY A 580 -14.40 7.64 11.43
N VAL A 581 -13.65 7.81 12.52
CA VAL A 581 -12.43 7.03 12.82
C VAL A 581 -12.65 6.25 14.11
N GLY A 582 -12.28 4.97 14.10
CA GLY A 582 -12.33 4.09 15.27
C GLY A 582 -12.98 2.75 14.97
N THR A 583 -12.70 1.75 15.81
CA THR A 583 -13.17 0.37 15.64
C THR A 583 -14.34 0.08 16.58
N TYR A 584 -15.54 0.07 16.01
CA TYR A 584 -16.82 -0.04 16.71
C TYR A 584 -17.42 -1.45 16.69
N VAL A 585 -16.91 -2.33 15.81
CA VAL A 585 -17.38 -3.71 15.71
C VAL A 585 -16.18 -4.67 15.66
N LYS A 586 -16.24 -5.71 16.48
CA LYS A 586 -15.28 -6.84 16.48
C LYS A 586 -15.99 -8.16 16.21
N ALA A 587 -15.25 -9.21 15.88
CA ALA A 587 -15.78 -10.56 15.88
C ALA A 587 -16.07 -11.01 17.32
N SER A 588 -17.01 -11.95 17.44
CA SER A 588 -17.33 -12.62 18.69
C SER A 588 -16.16 -13.43 19.28
N SER A 589 -15.21 -13.85 18.44
CA SER A 589 -13.97 -14.52 18.83
C SER A 589 -12.88 -13.58 19.36
N GLU A 590 -12.98 -12.28 19.11
CA GLU A 590 -12.01 -11.28 19.55
C GLU A 590 -12.39 -10.70 20.92
N SER A 591 -11.42 -10.36 21.75
CA SER A 591 -11.64 -9.50 22.91
C SER A 591 -11.72 -8.02 22.50
N HIS A 592 -12.17 -7.14 23.39
CA HIS A 592 -12.12 -5.69 23.12
C HIS A 592 -10.68 -5.22 22.92
N THR A 593 -9.73 -5.76 23.68
CA THR A 593 -8.31 -5.42 23.59
C THR A 593 -7.71 -5.77 22.23
N ASP A 594 -8.12 -6.90 21.63
CA ASP A 594 -7.58 -7.37 20.35
C ASP A 594 -7.90 -6.42 19.19
N ALA A 595 -9.00 -5.67 19.29
CA ALA A 595 -9.39 -4.68 18.29
C ALA A 595 -8.44 -3.46 18.22
N GLY A 596 -7.54 -3.28 19.19
CA GLY A 596 -6.49 -2.26 19.14
C GLY A 596 -6.95 -0.80 19.34
N ASP A 597 -8.20 -0.55 19.71
CA ASP A 597 -8.78 0.78 19.90
C ASP A 597 -9.45 0.95 21.27
N LYS A 598 -8.64 1.21 22.30
CA LYS A 598 -9.11 1.35 23.69
C LYS A 598 -10.17 2.43 23.87
N ALA A 599 -10.15 3.48 23.04
CA ALA A 599 -11.07 4.62 23.18
C ALA A 599 -12.53 4.23 22.91
N ASN A 600 -12.76 3.17 22.12
CA ASN A 600 -14.09 2.69 21.76
C ASN A 600 -14.48 1.38 22.47
N ASP A 601 -13.67 0.85 23.40
CA ASP A 601 -13.97 -0.40 24.12
C ASP A 601 -15.35 -0.39 24.78
N ASN A 602 -15.72 0.74 25.38
CA ASN A 602 -16.99 0.90 26.08
C ASN A 602 -18.21 0.99 25.15
N VAL A 603 -18.05 1.19 23.84
CA VAL A 603 -19.15 1.29 22.87
C VAL A 603 -19.14 0.18 21.82
N ARG A 604 -18.05 -0.59 21.73
CA ARG A 604 -17.89 -1.65 20.74
C ARG A 604 -18.90 -2.77 20.93
N ILE A 605 -19.38 -3.34 19.82
CA ILE A 605 -20.26 -4.50 19.81
C ILE A 605 -19.66 -5.65 19.00
N ASP A 606 -20.20 -6.85 19.17
CA ASP A 606 -19.87 -8.01 18.34
C ASP A 606 -20.62 -7.93 17.01
N ALA A 607 -20.00 -8.43 15.94
CA ALA A 607 -20.55 -8.44 14.59
C ALA A 607 -21.90 -9.18 14.51
N GLY A 608 -22.08 -10.28 15.24
CA GLY A 608 -23.37 -10.99 15.34
C GLY A 608 -24.52 -10.17 15.94
N ARG A 609 -24.26 -8.99 16.53
CA ARG A 609 -25.30 -8.06 17.00
C ARG A 609 -25.71 -7.01 15.96
N LEU A 610 -24.97 -6.89 14.85
CA LEU A 610 -25.35 -6.00 13.76
C LEU A 610 -26.64 -6.50 13.12
N ARG A 611 -27.61 -5.59 12.97
CA ARG A 611 -28.88 -5.83 12.28
C ARG A 611 -29.02 -4.96 11.02
N ALA A 612 -27.99 -4.20 10.68
CA ALA A 612 -27.92 -3.49 9.41
C ALA A 612 -27.88 -4.50 8.26
N ARG A 613 -28.51 -4.20 7.13
CA ARG A 613 -28.47 -5.07 5.94
C ARG A 613 -27.17 -4.90 5.15
N ALA A 614 -26.64 -3.67 5.13
CA ALA A 614 -25.35 -3.33 4.54
C ALA A 614 -24.52 -2.45 5.49
N VAL A 615 -23.20 -2.56 5.40
CA VAL A 615 -22.22 -1.68 6.06
C VAL A 615 -21.28 -1.16 4.97
N ALA A 616 -21.02 0.15 4.98
CA ALA A 616 -20.01 0.77 4.13
C ALA A 616 -19.07 1.64 4.96
N GLU A 617 -17.77 1.54 4.68
CA GLU A 617 -16.71 2.19 5.46
C GLU A 617 -16.01 3.28 4.65
N GLY A 618 -16.58 4.49 4.68
CA GLY A 618 -15.88 5.68 4.17
C GLY A 618 -14.71 6.10 5.06
N GLY A 619 -14.83 5.90 6.36
CA GLY A 619 -13.74 6.04 7.34
C GLY A 619 -12.86 4.79 7.43
N ASN A 620 -11.75 4.89 8.17
CA ASN A 620 -10.83 3.76 8.36
C ASN A 620 -11.20 2.92 9.59
N LEU A 621 -11.08 1.60 9.45
CA LEU A 621 -11.13 0.61 10.54
C LEU A 621 -12.40 0.67 11.41
N GLY A 622 -13.58 0.90 10.81
CA GLY A 622 -14.87 0.84 11.51
C GLY A 622 -15.14 -0.52 12.14
N MET A 623 -14.68 -1.57 11.47
CA MET A 623 -14.76 -2.97 11.88
C MET A 623 -13.37 -3.62 11.89
N THR A 624 -13.14 -4.63 12.75
CA THR A 624 -11.99 -5.52 12.59
C THR A 624 -12.14 -6.37 11.32
N ALA A 625 -11.06 -6.98 10.83
CA ALA A 625 -11.12 -7.86 9.65
C ALA A 625 -12.06 -9.05 9.88
N LEU A 626 -11.93 -9.71 11.04
CA LEU A 626 -12.77 -10.84 11.42
C LEU A 626 -14.25 -10.43 11.62
N ALA A 627 -14.52 -9.22 12.13
CA ALA A 627 -15.90 -8.71 12.24
C ALA A 627 -16.60 -8.60 10.88
N ARG A 628 -15.89 -8.13 9.85
CA ARG A 628 -16.44 -8.03 8.49
C ARG A 628 -16.79 -9.41 7.95
N ILE A 629 -15.93 -10.40 8.20
CA ILE A 629 -16.15 -11.78 7.79
C ILE A 629 -17.36 -12.37 8.53
N GLU A 630 -17.42 -12.24 9.85
CA GLU A 630 -18.56 -12.71 10.66
C GLU A 630 -19.89 -12.08 10.18
N PHE A 631 -19.92 -10.76 9.96
CA PHE A 631 -21.10 -10.07 9.44
C PHE A 631 -21.46 -10.50 8.01
N ALA A 632 -20.48 -10.70 7.13
CA ALA A 632 -20.74 -11.19 5.78
C ALA A 632 -21.31 -12.61 5.77
N ARG A 633 -20.88 -13.48 6.70
CA ARG A 633 -21.39 -14.85 6.85
C ARG A 633 -22.86 -14.89 7.30
N THR A 634 -23.36 -13.86 7.98
CA THR A 634 -24.80 -13.76 8.33
C THR A 634 -25.68 -13.24 7.19
N GLY A 635 -25.08 -12.93 6.03
CA GLY A 635 -25.77 -12.39 4.85
C GLY A 635 -25.66 -10.88 4.70
N GLY A 636 -25.00 -10.19 5.64
CA GLY A 636 -24.71 -8.76 5.54
C GLY A 636 -23.85 -8.40 4.33
N ARG A 637 -24.10 -7.24 3.72
CA ARG A 637 -23.26 -6.72 2.63
C ARG A 637 -22.19 -5.79 3.20
N VAL A 638 -20.92 -6.13 3.01
CA VAL A 638 -19.78 -5.34 3.47
C VAL A 638 -18.56 -5.65 2.62
N ASN A 639 -17.69 -4.67 2.39
CA ASN A 639 -16.37 -4.83 1.79
C ASN A 639 -15.29 -4.53 2.84
N THR A 640 -14.02 -4.44 2.42
CA THR A 640 -12.98 -3.81 3.23
C THR A 640 -13.06 -2.29 3.11
N ASP A 641 -12.69 -1.58 4.18
CA ASP A 641 -12.53 -0.11 4.14
C ASP A 641 -11.54 0.32 3.05
N ALA A 642 -10.49 -0.48 2.82
CA ALA A 642 -9.49 -0.27 1.79
C ALA A 642 -10.07 -0.16 0.38
N LEU A 643 -11.18 -0.86 0.09
CA LEU A 643 -11.87 -0.76 -1.19
C LEU A 643 -12.87 0.39 -1.19
N ASP A 644 -13.68 0.51 -0.13
CA ASP A 644 -14.74 1.52 -0.03
C ASP A 644 -14.18 2.95 -0.11
N ASN A 645 -13.09 3.24 0.61
CA ASN A 645 -12.48 4.58 0.65
C ASN A 645 -11.25 4.75 -0.27
N SER A 646 -11.01 3.81 -1.19
CA SER A 646 -9.88 3.83 -2.14
C SER A 646 -9.82 5.08 -3.02
N ALA A 647 -10.98 5.68 -3.34
CA ALA A 647 -11.07 6.83 -4.24
C ALA A 647 -10.25 8.05 -3.78
N GLY A 648 -10.06 8.23 -2.47
CA GLY A 648 -9.20 9.30 -1.96
C GLY A 648 -7.72 9.09 -2.29
N VAL A 649 -7.25 7.85 -2.22
CA VAL A 649 -5.86 7.49 -2.54
C VAL A 649 -5.64 7.55 -4.06
N ASP A 650 -6.61 7.09 -4.83
CA ASP A 650 -6.64 7.12 -6.31
C ASP A 650 -6.61 8.53 -6.89
N CYS A 651 -7.49 9.42 -6.43
CA CYS A 651 -7.49 10.83 -6.82
C CYS A 651 -6.12 11.49 -6.65
N SER A 652 -5.46 11.18 -5.55
CA SER A 652 -4.19 11.79 -5.24
C SER A 652 -3.02 11.14 -6.01
N ASP A 653 -3.15 9.92 -6.50
CA ASP A 653 -2.22 9.32 -7.46
C ASP A 653 -2.28 10.08 -8.81
N HIS A 654 -3.50 10.33 -9.31
CA HIS A 654 -3.70 11.16 -10.50
C HIS A 654 -3.13 12.58 -10.30
N GLU A 655 -3.33 13.20 -9.13
CA GLU A 655 -2.75 14.51 -8.82
C GLU A 655 -1.23 14.51 -8.98
N VAL A 656 -0.55 13.55 -8.35
CA VAL A 656 0.92 13.46 -8.38
C VAL A 656 1.43 13.20 -9.80
N ASN A 657 0.81 12.28 -10.54
CA ASN A 657 1.24 11.96 -11.90
C ASN A 657 0.95 13.09 -12.90
N ILE A 658 -0.16 13.84 -12.75
CA ILE A 658 -0.40 15.05 -13.55
C ILE A 658 0.67 16.11 -13.24
N LYS A 659 1.01 16.30 -11.96
CA LYS A 659 2.05 17.24 -11.55
C LYS A 659 3.42 16.88 -12.14
N ILE A 660 3.82 15.61 -12.05
CA ILE A 660 5.05 15.08 -12.66
C ILE A 660 5.05 15.30 -14.18
N LEU A 661 3.93 14.99 -14.86
CA LEU A 661 3.80 15.21 -16.31
C LEU A 661 3.97 16.68 -16.70
N LEU A 662 3.45 17.60 -15.89
CA LEU A 662 3.58 19.04 -16.14
C LEU A 662 5.01 19.55 -15.86
N ASP A 663 5.73 18.96 -14.90
CA ASP A 663 7.12 19.34 -14.58
C ASP A 663 8.16 18.75 -15.54
N SER A 664 7.82 17.65 -16.22
CA SER A 664 8.66 17.06 -17.27
C SER A 664 8.69 17.89 -18.57
N LEU A 665 7.91 18.97 -18.65
CA LEU A 665 7.95 19.86 -19.80
C LEU A 665 9.29 20.60 -19.93
N PRO A 666 9.79 20.80 -21.17
CA PRO A 666 10.95 21.63 -21.43
C PRO A 666 10.82 23.02 -20.81
N VAL A 667 11.94 23.61 -20.37
CA VAL A 667 11.97 24.87 -19.62
C VAL A 667 11.22 26.01 -20.34
N ASP A 668 11.29 26.09 -21.67
CA ASP A 668 10.61 27.09 -22.50
C ASP A 668 9.08 26.90 -22.59
N ARG A 669 8.58 25.73 -22.18
CA ARG A 669 7.16 25.36 -22.17
C ARG A 669 6.59 25.13 -20.76
N ARG A 670 7.39 25.30 -19.71
CA ARG A 670 6.93 25.17 -18.33
C ARG A 670 5.88 26.25 -18.03
N LEU A 671 4.76 25.82 -17.45
CA LEU A 671 3.74 26.74 -16.96
C LEU A 671 4.26 27.45 -15.71
N ASP A 672 3.92 28.72 -15.56
CA ASP A 672 4.10 29.38 -14.26
C ASP A 672 3.21 28.73 -13.19
N PRO A 673 3.57 28.83 -11.90
CA PRO A 673 2.84 28.15 -10.82
C PRO A 673 1.34 28.50 -10.75
N ALA A 674 0.94 29.72 -11.12
CA ALA A 674 -0.46 30.13 -11.06
C ALA A 674 -1.27 29.45 -12.16
N ARG A 675 -0.77 29.45 -13.41
CA ARG A 675 -1.42 28.76 -14.53
C ARG A 675 -1.51 27.25 -14.32
N ARG A 676 -0.49 26.65 -13.70
CA ARG A 676 -0.50 25.22 -13.32
C ARG A 676 -1.62 24.92 -12.33
N SER A 677 -1.78 25.74 -11.30
CA SER A 677 -2.86 25.59 -10.31
C SER A 677 -4.25 25.76 -10.95
N ASP A 678 -4.42 26.75 -11.83
CA ASP A 678 -5.67 26.97 -12.56
C ASP A 678 -6.01 25.76 -13.45
N LEU A 679 -5.03 25.23 -14.19
CA LEU A 679 -5.20 24.04 -15.02
C LEU A 679 -5.63 22.84 -14.17
N LEU A 680 -4.95 22.55 -13.05
CA LEU A 680 -5.34 21.46 -12.15
C LEU A 680 -6.80 21.60 -11.70
N GLY A 681 -7.22 22.82 -11.34
CA GLY A 681 -8.62 23.11 -10.97
C GLY A 681 -9.61 22.74 -12.08
N THR A 682 -9.29 23.04 -13.35
CA THR A 682 -10.17 22.70 -14.50
C THR A 682 -10.31 21.20 -14.76
N LEU A 683 -9.38 20.37 -14.26
CA LEU A 683 -9.36 18.92 -14.46
C LEU A 683 -10.10 18.14 -13.36
N THR A 684 -10.65 18.82 -12.35
CA THR A 684 -11.24 18.18 -11.15
C THR A 684 -12.35 17.16 -11.49
N ASP A 685 -13.25 17.50 -12.40
CA ASP A 685 -14.37 16.62 -12.76
C ASP A 685 -13.91 15.41 -13.61
N ASP A 686 -12.96 15.62 -14.52
CA ASP A 686 -12.36 14.55 -15.32
C ASP A 686 -11.63 13.54 -14.43
N VAL A 687 -10.82 14.01 -13.48
CA VAL A 687 -10.14 13.14 -12.51
C VAL A 687 -11.16 12.44 -11.60
N SER A 688 -12.22 13.12 -11.17
CA SER A 688 -13.30 12.50 -10.39
C SER A 688 -13.89 11.30 -11.13
N GLU A 689 -14.18 11.43 -12.43
CA GLU A 689 -14.81 10.35 -13.18
C GLU A 689 -13.85 9.20 -13.46
N LEU A 690 -12.56 9.45 -13.73
CA LEU A 690 -11.53 8.40 -13.85
C LEU A 690 -11.45 7.54 -12.57
N VAL A 691 -11.35 8.20 -11.42
CA VAL A 691 -11.31 7.56 -10.10
C VAL A 691 -12.58 6.76 -9.81
N LEU A 692 -13.75 7.33 -10.08
CA LEU A 692 -15.02 6.66 -9.83
C LEU A 692 -15.26 5.50 -10.81
N ALA A 693 -14.79 5.60 -12.05
CA ALA A 693 -14.83 4.49 -13.00
C ALA A 693 -14.01 3.29 -12.49
N ASN A 694 -12.81 3.53 -11.97
CA ASN A 694 -11.99 2.49 -11.33
C ASN A 694 -12.69 1.88 -10.11
N ASN A 695 -13.27 2.71 -9.23
CA ASN A 695 -13.99 2.23 -8.05
C ASN A 695 -15.25 1.39 -8.40
N ARG A 696 -16.02 1.82 -9.42
CA ARG A 696 -17.16 1.04 -9.94
C ARG A 696 -16.71 -0.30 -10.52
N ALA A 697 -15.59 -0.33 -11.26
CA ALA A 697 -15.05 -1.57 -11.81
C ALA A 697 -14.68 -2.57 -10.70
N GLN A 698 -14.02 -2.12 -9.63
CA GLN A 698 -13.67 -2.98 -8.50
C GLN A 698 -14.89 -3.57 -7.80
N ASN A 699 -15.91 -2.76 -7.55
CA ASN A 699 -17.16 -3.22 -6.94
C ASN A 699 -17.89 -4.26 -7.82
N ARG A 700 -17.85 -4.11 -9.15
CA ARG A 700 -18.39 -5.11 -10.09
C ARG A 700 -17.62 -6.43 -10.04
N VAL A 701 -16.29 -6.39 -9.99
CA VAL A 701 -15.44 -7.59 -9.88
C VAL A 701 -15.78 -8.39 -8.63
N LEU A 702 -15.90 -7.71 -7.48
CA LEU A 702 -16.28 -8.38 -6.23
C LEU A 702 -17.69 -8.94 -6.25
N GLY A 703 -18.61 -8.22 -6.89
CA GLY A 703 -19.97 -8.68 -7.13
C GLY A 703 -20.02 -10.06 -7.79
N ASP A 704 -19.36 -10.20 -8.93
CA ASP A 704 -19.27 -11.48 -9.63
C ASP A 704 -18.51 -12.53 -8.80
N ALA A 705 -17.34 -12.17 -8.26
CA ALA A 705 -16.51 -13.10 -7.49
C ALA A 705 -17.29 -13.70 -6.30
N ARG A 706 -18.12 -12.90 -5.62
CA ARG A 706 -19.00 -13.35 -4.54
C ARG A 706 -20.07 -14.32 -5.02
N SER A 707 -20.69 -14.05 -6.17
CA SER A 707 -21.71 -14.93 -6.76
C SER A 707 -21.18 -16.32 -7.12
N ASN A 708 -19.89 -16.42 -7.46
CA ASN A 708 -19.21 -17.65 -7.88
C ASN A 708 -18.22 -18.21 -6.84
N ALA A 709 -18.14 -17.63 -5.63
CA ALA A 709 -17.06 -17.89 -4.68
C ALA A 709 -16.92 -19.36 -4.30
N HIS A 710 -18.04 -20.04 -4.01
CA HIS A 710 -18.07 -21.46 -3.65
C HIS A 710 -17.56 -22.36 -4.79
N ARG A 711 -17.83 -22.01 -6.06
CA ARG A 711 -17.36 -22.78 -7.22
C ARG A 711 -15.87 -22.60 -7.49
N MET A 712 -15.29 -21.53 -6.95
CA MET A 712 -13.90 -21.11 -7.15
C MET A 712 -13.03 -21.33 -5.91
N VAL A 713 -13.56 -21.93 -4.83
CA VAL A 713 -12.86 -22.06 -3.54
C VAL A 713 -11.50 -22.74 -3.67
N ASP A 714 -11.38 -23.82 -4.46
CA ASP A 714 -10.11 -24.51 -4.67
C ASP A 714 -9.11 -23.67 -5.49
N VAL A 715 -9.60 -22.80 -6.39
CA VAL A 715 -8.75 -21.86 -7.14
C VAL A 715 -8.26 -20.77 -6.19
N HIS A 716 -9.13 -20.23 -5.34
CA HIS A 716 -8.75 -19.27 -4.31
C HIS A 716 -7.72 -19.85 -3.34
N ALA A 717 -7.87 -21.12 -2.94
CA ALA A 717 -6.90 -21.82 -2.10
C ALA A 717 -5.51 -21.86 -2.74
N ARG A 718 -5.43 -22.19 -4.03
CA ARG A 718 -4.15 -22.20 -4.78
C ARG A 718 -3.58 -20.80 -4.98
N MET A 719 -4.42 -19.79 -5.24
CA MET A 719 -3.98 -18.40 -5.31
C MET A 719 -3.37 -17.92 -3.99
N VAL A 720 -4.01 -18.23 -2.86
CA VAL A 720 -3.48 -17.89 -1.52
C VAL A 720 -2.18 -18.64 -1.25
N GLY A 721 -2.13 -19.96 -1.53
CA GLY A 721 -0.90 -20.75 -1.39
C GLY A 721 0.27 -20.18 -2.21
N ASP A 722 0.02 -19.82 -3.48
CA ASP A 722 1.01 -19.17 -4.34
C ASP A 722 1.51 -17.84 -3.76
N LEU A 723 0.62 -17.02 -3.17
CA LEU A 723 0.99 -15.76 -2.55
C LEU A 723 1.77 -15.95 -1.24
N VAL A 724 1.44 -16.97 -0.45
CA VAL A 724 2.21 -17.36 0.74
C VAL A 724 3.64 -17.75 0.32
N ASP A 725 3.78 -18.60 -0.69
CA ASP A 725 5.07 -19.11 -1.14
C ASP A 725 5.93 -18.02 -1.82
N LYS A 726 5.33 -17.20 -2.70
CA LYS A 726 6.06 -16.21 -3.50
C LYS A 726 6.29 -14.88 -2.78
N ARG A 727 5.32 -14.44 -1.96
CA ARG A 727 5.31 -13.10 -1.35
C ARG A 727 5.37 -13.13 0.17
N GLY A 728 5.36 -14.31 0.79
CA GLY A 728 5.36 -14.43 2.25
C GLY A 728 4.08 -13.90 2.88
N LEU A 729 2.95 -13.96 2.16
CA LEU A 729 1.64 -13.55 2.67
C LEU A 729 1.33 -14.32 3.96
N ASP A 730 0.91 -13.59 4.98
CA ASP A 730 0.52 -14.16 6.28
C ASP A 730 -1.01 -14.25 6.36
N CYS A 731 -1.54 -15.46 6.25
CA CYS A 731 -2.98 -15.71 6.19
C CYS A 731 -3.71 -15.20 7.44
N GLU A 732 -3.12 -15.38 8.62
CA GLU A 732 -3.74 -14.95 9.88
C GLU A 732 -3.82 -13.42 9.94
N LEU A 733 -2.71 -12.75 9.62
CA LEU A 733 -2.65 -11.30 9.58
C LEU A 733 -3.61 -10.70 8.54
N GLU A 734 -3.80 -11.34 7.39
CA GLU A 734 -4.68 -10.87 6.32
C GLU A 734 -6.13 -11.37 6.47
N ALA A 735 -6.43 -12.11 7.54
CA ALA A 735 -7.72 -12.77 7.77
C ALA A 735 -8.20 -13.61 6.58
N LEU A 736 -7.26 -14.34 5.95
CA LEU A 736 -7.53 -15.30 4.89
C LEU A 736 -7.43 -16.74 5.44
N PRO A 737 -8.19 -17.71 4.91
CA PRO A 737 -8.04 -19.10 5.32
C PRO A 737 -6.65 -19.65 4.97
N ASN A 738 -6.14 -20.53 5.83
CA ASN A 738 -5.01 -21.41 5.50
C ASN A 738 -5.52 -22.67 4.77
N ALA A 739 -4.63 -23.64 4.49
CA ALA A 739 -4.99 -24.87 3.78
C ALA A 739 -6.14 -25.64 4.44
N ASP A 740 -6.12 -25.77 5.78
CA ASP A 740 -7.18 -26.44 6.54
C ASP A 740 -8.50 -25.68 6.43
N GLY A 741 -8.47 -24.35 6.59
CA GLY A 741 -9.65 -23.50 6.45
C GLY A 741 -10.27 -23.54 5.06
N PHE A 742 -9.47 -23.64 3.99
CA PHE A 742 -10.00 -23.85 2.63
C PHE A 742 -10.64 -25.23 2.46
N THR A 743 -10.10 -26.25 3.12
CA THR A 743 -10.68 -27.60 3.12
C THR A 743 -12.05 -27.59 3.78
N GLU A 744 -12.17 -26.97 4.95
CA GLU A 744 -13.45 -26.80 5.66
C GLU A 744 -14.49 -26.04 4.83
N LEU A 745 -14.08 -24.97 4.14
CA LEU A 745 -14.97 -24.22 3.24
C LEU A 745 -15.45 -25.09 2.07
N SER A 746 -14.56 -25.85 1.44
CA SER A 746 -14.88 -26.72 0.31
C SER A 746 -15.87 -27.82 0.72
N GLU A 747 -15.62 -28.49 1.85
CA GLU A 747 -16.51 -29.52 2.41
C GLU A 747 -17.89 -28.97 2.80
N ALA A 748 -17.96 -27.72 3.28
CA ALA A 748 -19.20 -27.03 3.60
C ALA A 748 -19.95 -26.47 2.37
N GLY A 749 -19.36 -26.56 1.16
CA GLY A 749 -19.91 -25.94 -0.04
C GLY A 749 -19.91 -24.40 0.01
N LEU A 750 -19.03 -23.82 0.82
CA LEU A 750 -18.87 -22.38 1.00
C LEU A 750 -17.68 -21.85 0.21
N GLY A 751 -17.65 -20.54 0.00
CA GLY A 751 -16.49 -19.83 -0.56
C GLY A 751 -16.00 -18.74 0.38
N LEU A 752 -15.04 -17.95 -0.11
CA LEU A 752 -14.62 -16.71 0.54
C LEU A 752 -15.78 -15.68 0.56
N THR A 753 -15.86 -14.91 1.64
CA THR A 753 -16.76 -13.76 1.76
C THR A 753 -16.26 -12.55 0.99
N SER A 754 -17.10 -11.52 0.85
CA SER A 754 -16.72 -10.27 0.18
C SER A 754 -15.44 -9.61 0.73
N PRO A 755 -15.25 -9.43 2.06
CA PRO A 755 -13.99 -8.88 2.58
C PRO A 755 -12.77 -9.77 2.29
N GLU A 756 -12.90 -11.10 2.38
CA GLU A 756 -11.82 -12.03 2.02
C GLU A 756 -11.46 -11.94 0.52
N LEU A 757 -12.48 -11.84 -0.36
CA LEU A 757 -12.29 -11.65 -1.79
C LEU A 757 -11.65 -10.30 -2.13
N ALA A 758 -12.00 -9.24 -1.40
CA ALA A 758 -11.39 -7.92 -1.54
C ALA A 758 -9.89 -7.94 -1.18
N THR A 759 -9.53 -8.61 -0.08
CA THR A 759 -8.15 -8.81 0.33
C THR A 759 -7.38 -9.63 -0.71
N LEU A 760 -7.94 -10.77 -1.17
CA LEU A 760 -7.31 -11.59 -2.21
C LEU A 760 -7.14 -10.83 -3.53
N LEU A 761 -8.13 -10.04 -3.94
CA LEU A 761 -8.06 -9.19 -5.14
C LEU A 761 -6.91 -8.20 -5.07
N ALA A 762 -6.75 -7.53 -3.91
CA ALA A 762 -5.67 -6.57 -3.73
C ALA A 762 -4.29 -7.23 -3.81
N HIS A 763 -4.08 -8.37 -3.13
CA HIS A 763 -2.80 -9.09 -3.19
C HIS A 763 -2.51 -9.67 -4.58
N ALA A 764 -3.52 -10.18 -5.29
CA ALA A 764 -3.36 -10.67 -6.65
C ALA A 764 -2.98 -9.55 -7.64
N LYS A 765 -3.53 -8.35 -7.48
CA LYS A 765 -3.13 -7.16 -8.25
C LYS A 765 -1.69 -6.75 -7.94
N LEU A 766 -1.33 -6.68 -6.66
CA LEU A 766 0.03 -6.31 -6.23
C LEU A 766 1.07 -7.29 -6.77
N ASP A 767 0.79 -8.59 -6.73
CA ASP A 767 1.67 -9.63 -7.28
C ASP A 767 1.90 -9.46 -8.78
N LEU A 768 0.81 -9.38 -9.56
CA LEU A 768 0.91 -9.24 -11.02
C LEU A 768 1.55 -7.90 -11.42
N LYS A 769 1.26 -6.81 -10.71
CA LYS A 769 1.88 -5.50 -10.93
C LYS A 769 3.39 -5.59 -10.70
N ALA A 770 3.83 -6.16 -9.58
CA ALA A 770 5.24 -6.30 -9.25
C ALA A 770 6.01 -7.17 -10.28
N GLU A 771 5.37 -8.19 -10.87
CA GLU A 771 5.98 -8.98 -11.96
C GLU A 771 6.04 -8.23 -13.31
N LEU A 772 5.21 -7.19 -13.50
CA LEU A 772 5.08 -6.48 -14.79
C LEU A 772 5.87 -5.16 -14.87
N VAL A 773 6.15 -4.48 -13.77
CA VAL A 773 6.83 -3.18 -13.78
C VAL A 773 8.16 -3.24 -14.56
N ASP A 774 8.97 -4.27 -14.35
CA ASP A 774 10.26 -4.46 -15.03
C ASP A 774 10.15 -5.23 -16.36
N SER A 775 8.94 -5.49 -16.85
CA SER A 775 8.70 -6.30 -18.04
C SER A 775 8.88 -5.51 -19.33
N ALA A 776 9.57 -6.11 -20.30
CA ALA A 776 9.72 -5.56 -21.65
C ALA A 776 8.41 -5.52 -22.46
N VAL A 777 7.29 -6.03 -21.93
CA VAL A 777 5.99 -6.02 -22.62
C VAL A 777 5.54 -4.60 -23.02
N PHE A 778 5.86 -3.60 -22.20
CA PHE A 778 5.46 -2.20 -22.43
C PHE A 778 6.36 -1.43 -23.40
N ILE A 779 7.40 -2.07 -23.95
CA ILE A 779 8.20 -1.52 -25.07
C ILE A 779 7.40 -1.60 -26.38
N ASP A 780 6.46 -2.55 -26.47
CA ASP A 780 5.58 -2.72 -27.62
C ASP A 780 4.74 -1.44 -27.85
N GLY A 781 4.77 -0.92 -29.08
CA GLY A 781 4.21 0.38 -29.44
C GLY A 781 2.71 0.49 -29.14
N TYR A 782 2.00 -0.63 -29.18
CA TYR A 782 0.58 -0.75 -28.85
C TYR A 782 0.21 -0.11 -27.50
N PHE A 783 1.06 -0.27 -26.48
CA PHE A 783 0.73 0.18 -25.12
C PHE A 783 0.83 1.70 -24.93
N SER A 784 1.49 2.42 -25.82
CA SER A 784 1.66 3.89 -25.73
C SER A 784 0.30 4.61 -25.71
N GLY A 785 -0.67 4.14 -26.52
CA GLY A 785 -2.03 4.69 -26.53
C GLY A 785 -2.80 4.47 -25.21
N ARG A 786 -2.47 3.43 -24.45
CA ARG A 786 -3.12 3.12 -23.16
C ARG A 786 -2.63 4.04 -22.04
N LEU A 787 -1.37 4.48 -22.08
CA LEU A 787 -0.85 5.47 -21.13
C LEU A 787 -1.66 6.78 -21.17
N GLY A 788 -2.08 7.20 -22.35
CA GLY A 788 -2.90 8.40 -22.53
C GLY A 788 -4.29 8.34 -21.89
N ALA A 789 -4.84 7.14 -21.65
CA ALA A 789 -6.15 6.96 -21.02
C ALA A 789 -6.11 7.18 -19.49
N TYR A 790 -4.93 7.09 -18.87
CA TYR A 790 -4.73 7.40 -17.46
C TYR A 790 -4.90 8.91 -17.17
N PHE A 791 -4.59 9.77 -18.15
CA PHE A 791 -4.68 11.22 -17.98
C PHE A 791 -6.01 11.78 -18.50
N PRO A 792 -6.50 12.90 -17.91
CA PRO A 792 -7.63 13.63 -18.46
C PRO A 792 -7.50 13.92 -19.96
N ALA A 793 -8.63 13.88 -20.67
CA ALA A 793 -8.65 14.04 -22.13
C ALA A 793 -8.09 15.39 -22.60
N ALA A 794 -8.14 16.41 -21.76
CA ALA A 794 -7.57 17.73 -22.02
C ALA A 794 -6.03 17.74 -22.03
N LEU A 795 -5.36 16.82 -21.30
CA LEU A 795 -3.90 16.75 -21.24
C LEU A 795 -3.30 15.87 -22.34
N ARG A 796 -3.94 14.73 -22.64
CA ARG A 796 -3.43 13.74 -23.61
C ARG A 796 -3.26 14.29 -25.03
N SER A 797 -3.99 15.35 -25.39
CA SER A 797 -3.94 15.95 -26.73
C SER A 797 -2.84 17.00 -26.89
N VAL A 798 -2.22 17.43 -25.78
CA VAL A 798 -1.34 18.61 -25.74
C VAL A 798 0.06 18.26 -25.21
N LEU A 799 0.20 17.21 -24.41
CA LEU A 799 1.44 16.83 -23.74
C LEU A 799 1.95 15.46 -24.20
N PRO A 800 3.28 15.26 -24.31
CA PRO A 800 3.88 13.97 -24.66
C PRO A 800 3.84 13.02 -23.45
N VAL A 801 2.68 12.39 -23.21
CA VAL A 801 2.47 11.48 -22.07
C VAL A 801 3.46 10.32 -22.04
N ASP A 802 3.94 9.85 -23.19
CA ASP A 802 4.93 8.76 -23.28
C ASP A 802 6.30 9.08 -22.68
N ALA A 803 6.61 10.36 -22.45
CA ALA A 803 7.83 10.79 -21.78
C ALA A 803 7.71 10.77 -20.24
N HIS A 804 6.58 10.32 -19.68
CA HIS A 804 6.37 10.31 -18.24
C HIS A 804 7.41 9.43 -17.53
N PRO A 805 8.09 9.91 -16.47
CA PRO A 805 9.10 9.15 -15.74
C PRO A 805 8.61 7.81 -15.17
N LEU A 806 7.33 7.74 -14.78
CA LEU A 806 6.67 6.52 -14.29
C LEU A 806 5.85 5.78 -15.36
N ARG A 807 6.23 5.87 -16.64
CA ARG A 807 5.47 5.27 -17.74
C ARG A 807 5.23 3.77 -17.52
N GLN A 808 6.25 3.03 -17.10
CA GLN A 808 6.14 1.57 -16.91
C GLN A 808 5.21 1.23 -15.76
N GLU A 809 5.29 1.95 -14.65
CA GLU A 809 4.49 1.73 -13.46
C GLU A 809 3.01 2.12 -13.68
N ILE A 810 2.74 3.21 -14.42
CA ILE A 810 1.39 3.59 -14.83
C ILE A 810 0.80 2.51 -15.75
N LEU A 811 1.53 2.09 -16.80
CA LEU A 811 1.04 1.07 -17.72
C LEU A 811 0.79 -0.28 -17.02
N ALA A 812 1.70 -0.71 -16.15
CA ALA A 812 1.51 -1.92 -15.35
C ALA A 812 0.26 -1.84 -14.49
N THR A 813 0.05 -0.71 -13.81
CA THR A 813 -1.12 -0.49 -12.95
C THR A 813 -2.41 -0.50 -13.75
N GLU A 814 -2.48 0.25 -14.86
CA GLU A 814 -3.67 0.35 -15.70
C GLU A 814 -4.04 -0.99 -16.35
N ILE A 815 -3.05 -1.70 -16.89
CA ILE A 815 -3.28 -3.02 -17.49
C ILE A 815 -3.72 -4.05 -16.44
N VAL A 816 -3.12 -4.04 -15.25
CA VAL A 816 -3.54 -4.93 -14.16
C VAL A 816 -4.97 -4.59 -13.74
N ASN A 817 -5.30 -3.31 -13.54
CA ASN A 817 -6.65 -2.87 -13.25
C ASN A 817 -7.65 -3.35 -14.32
N ASP A 818 -7.30 -3.22 -15.61
CA ASP A 818 -8.12 -3.65 -16.74
C ASP A 818 -8.31 -5.18 -16.78
N ILE A 819 -7.23 -5.95 -16.59
CA ILE A 819 -7.25 -7.42 -16.52
C ILE A 819 -8.20 -7.89 -15.42
N PHE A 820 -8.10 -7.34 -14.21
CA PHE A 820 -8.97 -7.76 -13.12
C PHE A 820 -10.40 -7.25 -13.28
N ALA A 821 -10.60 -6.00 -13.75
CA ALA A 821 -11.91 -5.44 -14.03
C ALA A 821 -12.72 -6.32 -15.01
N ARG A 822 -12.06 -6.73 -16.10
CA ARG A 822 -12.72 -7.42 -17.22
C ARG A 822 -12.59 -8.93 -17.16
N GLY A 823 -11.40 -9.45 -16.87
CA GLY A 823 -11.12 -10.88 -16.73
C GLY A 823 -11.58 -11.49 -15.40
N GLY A 824 -11.71 -10.67 -14.35
CA GLY A 824 -12.11 -11.12 -13.01
C GLY A 824 -10.94 -11.62 -12.16
N LEU A 825 -11.26 -12.01 -10.92
CA LEU A 825 -10.27 -12.32 -9.88
C LEU A 825 -9.30 -13.45 -10.27
N THR A 826 -9.79 -14.47 -10.97
CA THR A 826 -9.03 -15.72 -11.18
C THR A 826 -8.38 -15.83 -12.56
N TYR A 827 -8.68 -14.93 -13.50
CA TYR A 827 -8.28 -15.03 -14.91
C TYR A 827 -6.76 -15.20 -15.08
N ALA A 828 -5.98 -14.25 -14.55
CA ALA A 828 -4.52 -14.25 -14.75
C ALA A 828 -3.86 -15.49 -14.13
N HIS A 829 -4.26 -15.87 -12.91
CA HIS A 829 -3.73 -17.05 -12.24
C HIS A 829 -4.06 -18.34 -13.00
N ARG A 830 -5.33 -18.52 -13.39
CA ARG A 830 -5.77 -19.71 -14.13
C ARG A 830 -5.12 -19.80 -15.50
N LEU A 831 -4.99 -18.69 -16.23
CA LEU A 831 -4.33 -18.71 -17.54
C LEU A 831 -2.88 -19.18 -17.43
N ARG A 832 -2.15 -18.69 -16.42
CA ARG A 832 -0.77 -19.14 -16.13
C ARG A 832 -0.72 -20.62 -15.74
N GLU A 833 -1.63 -21.06 -14.86
CA GLU A 833 -1.70 -22.46 -14.40
C GLU A 833 -2.00 -23.42 -15.57
N GLU A 834 -2.90 -23.02 -16.47
CA GLU A 834 -3.41 -23.84 -17.57
C GLU A 834 -2.46 -23.88 -18.79
N THR A 835 -1.62 -22.87 -18.98
CA THR A 835 -0.75 -22.75 -20.17
C THR A 835 0.75 -22.74 -19.87
N GLY A 836 1.15 -22.48 -18.62
CA GLY A 836 2.54 -22.23 -18.25
C GLY A 836 3.07 -20.86 -18.69
N ALA A 837 2.21 -19.97 -19.19
CA ALA A 837 2.58 -18.66 -19.71
C ALA A 837 3.11 -17.70 -18.62
N GLY A 838 4.02 -16.81 -19.01
CA GLY A 838 4.53 -15.76 -18.13
C GLY A 838 3.57 -14.57 -17.99
N PRO A 839 3.81 -13.64 -17.05
CA PRO A 839 2.97 -12.44 -16.86
C PRO A 839 2.83 -11.58 -18.12
N ALA A 840 3.92 -11.41 -18.89
CA ALA A 840 3.89 -10.67 -20.15
C ALA A 840 2.96 -11.31 -21.21
N ASP A 841 2.93 -12.64 -21.27
CA ASP A 841 2.09 -13.39 -22.21
C ASP A 841 0.61 -13.30 -21.82
N VAL A 842 0.30 -13.29 -20.51
CA VAL A 842 -1.07 -13.03 -20.01
C VAL A 842 -1.56 -11.67 -20.48
N VAL A 843 -0.73 -10.63 -20.37
CA VAL A 843 -1.06 -9.28 -20.84
C VAL A 843 -1.32 -9.27 -22.35
N ARG A 844 -0.42 -9.86 -23.15
CA ARG A 844 -0.57 -9.93 -24.62
C ARG A 844 -1.86 -10.66 -25.01
N ALA A 845 -2.10 -11.84 -24.44
CA ALA A 845 -3.27 -12.65 -24.74
C ALA A 845 -4.58 -11.95 -24.34
N PHE A 846 -4.61 -11.28 -23.19
CA PHE A 846 -5.75 -10.50 -22.73
C PHE A 846 -6.09 -9.35 -23.68
N VAL A 847 -5.07 -8.59 -24.08
CA VAL A 847 -5.22 -7.44 -24.98
C VAL A 847 -5.71 -7.89 -26.36
N ILE A 848 -5.03 -8.86 -26.98
CA ILE A 848 -5.38 -9.36 -28.32
C ILE A 848 -6.82 -9.87 -28.31
N THR A 849 -7.18 -10.69 -27.32
CA THR A 849 -8.53 -11.26 -27.21
C THR A 849 -9.59 -10.18 -27.01
N SER A 850 -9.31 -9.17 -26.17
CA SER A 850 -10.25 -8.08 -25.91
C SER A 850 -10.53 -7.24 -27.16
N GLU A 851 -9.50 -6.97 -27.98
CA GLU A 851 -9.63 -6.21 -29.22
C GLU A 851 -10.29 -7.01 -30.35
N VAL A 852 -9.88 -8.28 -30.53
CA VAL A 852 -10.39 -9.15 -31.61
C VAL A 852 -11.89 -9.38 -31.46
N PHE A 853 -12.39 -9.56 -30.24
CA PHE A 853 -13.81 -9.80 -29.97
C PHE A 853 -14.60 -8.55 -29.56
N GLY A 854 -13.97 -7.38 -29.49
CA GLY A 854 -14.64 -6.14 -29.06
C GLY A 854 -15.24 -6.25 -27.66
N LEU A 855 -14.55 -6.91 -26.74
CA LEU A 855 -15.08 -7.22 -25.41
C LEU A 855 -15.18 -5.96 -24.53
N ALA A 856 -14.29 -4.99 -24.72
CA ALA A 856 -14.31 -3.70 -24.02
C ALA A 856 -15.67 -3.01 -24.17
N GLU A 857 -16.17 -2.93 -25.41
CA GLU A 857 -17.47 -2.35 -25.73
C GLU A 857 -18.60 -3.19 -25.12
N LEU A 858 -18.52 -4.53 -25.18
CA LEU A 858 -19.55 -5.41 -24.63
C LEU A 858 -19.72 -5.20 -23.11
N TRP A 859 -18.62 -5.14 -22.37
CA TRP A 859 -18.67 -4.89 -20.94
C TRP A 859 -19.20 -3.49 -20.61
N SER A 860 -18.88 -2.49 -21.44
CA SER A 860 -19.44 -1.14 -21.30
C SER A 860 -20.96 -1.14 -21.51
N ASP A 861 -21.45 -1.85 -22.53
CA ASP A 861 -22.88 -1.93 -22.82
C ASP A 861 -23.66 -2.67 -21.71
N ILE A 862 -23.11 -3.78 -21.20
CA ILE A 862 -23.68 -4.51 -20.05
C ILE A 862 -23.77 -3.58 -18.83
N ALA A 863 -22.70 -2.84 -18.55
CA ALA A 863 -22.66 -1.90 -17.43
C ALA A 863 -23.67 -0.74 -17.60
N ALA A 864 -23.85 -0.23 -18.81
CA ALA A 864 -24.78 0.86 -19.12
C ALA A 864 -26.26 0.43 -19.06
N ALA A 865 -26.54 -0.85 -19.29
CA ALA A 865 -27.90 -1.39 -19.27
C ALA A 865 -28.57 -1.36 -17.88
N LYS A 866 -27.81 -1.16 -16.80
CA LYS A 866 -28.30 -1.10 -15.40
C LYS A 866 -29.23 -2.27 -15.03
N LEU A 867 -28.85 -3.47 -15.47
CA LEU A 867 -29.61 -4.70 -15.23
C LEU A 867 -29.61 -5.07 -13.72
N PRO A 868 -30.57 -5.90 -13.26
CA PRO A 868 -30.49 -6.51 -11.95
C PRO A 868 -29.13 -7.19 -11.73
N PRO A 869 -28.49 -7.06 -10.55
CA PRO A 869 -27.12 -7.55 -10.34
C PRO A 869 -26.89 -9.01 -10.73
N ALA A 870 -27.84 -9.91 -10.46
CA ALA A 870 -27.74 -11.32 -10.83
C ALA A 870 -27.60 -11.54 -12.34
N THR A 871 -28.43 -10.84 -13.13
CA THR A 871 -28.39 -10.89 -14.60
C THR A 871 -27.11 -10.27 -15.14
N GLU A 872 -26.68 -9.12 -14.57
CA GLU A 872 -25.41 -8.48 -14.95
C GLU A 872 -24.22 -9.45 -14.75
N TYR A 873 -24.14 -10.11 -13.59
CA TYR A 873 -23.06 -11.05 -13.30
C TYR A 873 -23.03 -12.23 -14.26
N GLU A 874 -24.19 -12.79 -14.60
CA GLU A 874 -24.28 -13.89 -15.55
C GLU A 874 -23.71 -13.52 -16.93
N LEU A 875 -24.11 -12.36 -17.47
CA LEU A 875 -23.61 -11.86 -18.75
C LEU A 875 -22.09 -11.63 -18.72
N VAL A 876 -21.58 -11.06 -17.63
CA VAL A 876 -20.14 -10.82 -17.45
C VAL A 876 -19.36 -12.14 -17.38
N VAL A 877 -19.87 -13.15 -16.69
CA VAL A 877 -19.25 -14.49 -16.60
C VAL A 877 -19.16 -15.16 -17.96
N GLU A 878 -20.22 -15.09 -18.77
CA GLU A 878 -20.19 -15.67 -20.12
C GLU A 878 -19.20 -14.93 -21.04
N ALA A 879 -19.14 -13.59 -20.96
CA ALA A 879 -18.11 -12.83 -21.68
C ALA A 879 -16.68 -13.20 -21.23
N ARG A 880 -16.47 -13.44 -19.93
CA ARG A 880 -15.18 -13.92 -19.39
C ARG A 880 -14.82 -15.33 -19.86
N ARG A 881 -15.80 -16.21 -20.09
CA ARG A 881 -15.53 -17.54 -20.67
C ARG A 881 -15.00 -17.45 -22.09
N LEU A 882 -15.51 -16.52 -22.90
CA LEU A 882 -14.97 -16.24 -24.23
C LEU A 882 -13.52 -15.74 -24.12
N LEU A 883 -13.26 -14.76 -23.25
CA LEU A 883 -11.92 -14.26 -22.97
C LEU A 883 -10.95 -15.39 -22.57
N ASP A 884 -11.35 -16.24 -21.63
CA ASP A 884 -10.60 -17.41 -21.14
C ASP A 884 -10.22 -18.38 -22.27
N ARG A 885 -11.17 -18.69 -23.17
CA ARG A 885 -10.94 -19.65 -24.26
C ARG A 885 -10.06 -19.06 -25.36
N ALA A 886 -10.37 -17.84 -25.80
CA ALA A 886 -9.61 -17.17 -26.85
C ALA A 886 -8.16 -16.85 -26.40
N SER A 887 -7.96 -16.42 -25.14
CA SER A 887 -6.61 -16.16 -24.62
C SER A 887 -5.73 -17.41 -24.68
N ARG A 888 -6.27 -18.58 -24.27
CA ARG A 888 -5.56 -19.86 -24.38
C ARG A 888 -5.31 -20.26 -25.81
N TRP A 889 -6.28 -20.03 -26.70
CA TRP A 889 -6.14 -20.34 -28.11
C TRP A 889 -4.96 -19.58 -28.73
N PHE A 890 -4.82 -18.29 -28.46
CA PHE A 890 -3.68 -17.49 -28.94
C PHE A 890 -2.36 -18.04 -28.40
N LEU A 891 -2.28 -18.33 -27.09
CA LEU A 891 -1.06 -18.86 -26.48
C LEU A 891 -0.66 -20.25 -27.01
N ALA A 892 -1.64 -21.09 -27.34
CA ALA A 892 -1.40 -22.46 -27.79
C ALA A 892 -1.14 -22.58 -29.30
N ASN A 893 -1.74 -21.73 -30.14
CA ASN A 893 -1.75 -21.91 -31.59
C ASN A 893 -0.88 -20.88 -32.34
N ARG A 894 -0.43 -19.81 -31.67
CA ARG A 894 0.36 -18.74 -32.30
C ARG A 894 1.81 -18.75 -31.83
N ARG A 895 2.68 -18.15 -32.63
CA ARG A 895 4.12 -18.08 -32.35
C ARG A 895 4.36 -17.18 -31.14
N GLN A 896 5.15 -17.69 -30.18
CA GLN A 896 5.52 -16.94 -28.98
C GLN A 896 6.86 -16.20 -29.17
N PRO A 897 7.04 -15.00 -28.57
CA PRO A 897 6.00 -14.21 -27.90
C PRO A 897 4.98 -13.65 -28.90
N LEU A 898 3.72 -13.48 -28.47
CA LEU A 898 2.65 -12.94 -29.31
C LEU A 898 2.96 -11.50 -29.77
N SER A 899 2.84 -11.23 -31.07
CA SER A 899 2.87 -9.87 -31.62
C SER A 899 1.49 -9.25 -31.51
N VAL A 900 1.30 -8.25 -30.64
CA VAL A 900 -0.04 -7.71 -30.35
C VAL A 900 -0.69 -7.12 -31.60
N ASP A 901 -0.01 -6.22 -32.30
CA ASP A 901 -0.55 -5.59 -33.51
C ASP A 901 -0.83 -6.60 -34.62
N ALA A 902 0.11 -7.50 -34.92
CA ALA A 902 -0.05 -8.46 -36.00
C ALA A 902 -1.21 -9.43 -35.76
N GLU A 903 -1.35 -9.95 -34.52
CA GLU A 903 -2.44 -10.87 -34.18
C GLU A 903 -3.81 -10.15 -34.16
N ILE A 904 -3.86 -8.88 -33.76
CA ILE A 904 -5.09 -8.07 -33.87
C ILE A 904 -5.45 -7.84 -35.34
N ASP A 905 -4.50 -7.42 -36.17
CA ASP A 905 -4.73 -7.17 -37.60
C ASP A 905 -5.18 -8.43 -38.36
N ASP A 906 -4.57 -9.57 -38.04
CA ASP A 906 -4.88 -10.88 -38.64
C ASP A 906 -6.32 -11.32 -38.33
N PHE A 907 -6.78 -11.20 -37.08
CA PHE A 907 -8.03 -11.82 -36.64
C PHE A 907 -9.21 -10.85 -36.48
N ARG A 908 -8.97 -9.58 -36.12
CA ARG A 908 -10.05 -8.63 -35.80
C ARG A 908 -10.99 -8.42 -36.99
N ARG A 909 -10.45 -8.29 -38.20
CA ARG A 909 -11.28 -8.11 -39.41
C ARG A 909 -12.20 -9.30 -39.62
N ALA A 910 -11.65 -10.51 -39.64
CA ALA A 910 -12.42 -11.73 -39.85
C ALA A 910 -13.50 -11.91 -38.78
N VAL A 911 -13.15 -11.75 -37.50
CA VAL A 911 -14.09 -11.89 -36.39
C VAL A 911 -15.18 -10.81 -36.45
N HIS A 912 -14.81 -9.55 -36.67
CA HIS A 912 -15.77 -8.44 -36.71
C HIS A 912 -16.74 -8.56 -37.89
N THR A 913 -16.25 -8.86 -39.09
CA THR A 913 -17.08 -8.99 -40.30
C THR A 913 -18.08 -10.14 -40.17
N HIS A 914 -17.66 -11.28 -39.62
CA HIS A 914 -18.47 -12.51 -39.65
C HIS A 914 -19.19 -12.84 -38.34
N SER A 915 -19.00 -12.05 -37.28
CA SER A 915 -19.69 -12.27 -35.99
C SER A 915 -21.22 -12.31 -36.13
N GLY A 916 -21.79 -11.53 -37.06
CA GLY A 916 -23.23 -11.51 -37.34
C GLY A 916 -23.73 -12.70 -38.16
N ASP A 917 -22.84 -13.35 -38.91
CA ASP A 917 -23.18 -14.45 -39.84
C ASP A 917 -23.23 -15.81 -39.14
N VAL A 918 -22.50 -15.97 -38.01
CA VAL A 918 -22.36 -17.24 -37.27
C VAL A 918 -23.71 -17.93 -37.02
N ALA A 919 -24.73 -17.17 -36.60
CA ALA A 919 -26.07 -17.71 -36.34
C ALA A 919 -26.68 -18.40 -37.57
N GLY A 920 -26.40 -17.93 -38.78
CA GLY A 920 -26.86 -18.54 -40.03
C GLY A 920 -26.05 -19.75 -40.49
N TRP A 921 -24.87 -19.98 -39.90
CA TRP A 921 -24.00 -21.12 -40.21
C TRP A 921 -24.15 -22.28 -39.24
N LEU A 922 -24.62 -22.02 -38.01
CA LEU A 922 -24.91 -23.06 -37.03
C LEU A 922 -25.94 -24.06 -37.56
N ARG A 923 -25.79 -25.32 -37.16
CA ARG A 923 -26.71 -26.41 -37.53
C ARG A 923 -27.14 -27.22 -36.29
N GLY A 924 -28.21 -27.98 -36.46
CA GLY A 924 -28.64 -28.98 -35.48
C GLY A 924 -28.91 -28.44 -34.07
N ALA A 925 -28.26 -29.04 -33.07
CA ALA A 925 -28.48 -28.70 -31.67
C ALA A 925 -27.88 -27.34 -31.26
N GLU A 926 -26.82 -26.90 -31.93
CA GLU A 926 -26.11 -25.66 -31.58
C GLU A 926 -27.00 -24.42 -31.80
N VAL A 927 -27.73 -24.35 -32.92
CA VAL A 927 -28.64 -23.23 -33.20
C VAL A 927 -29.80 -23.17 -32.19
N LEU A 928 -30.35 -24.33 -31.81
CA LEU A 928 -31.44 -24.39 -30.82
C LEU A 928 -30.97 -23.93 -29.43
N ALA A 929 -29.76 -24.34 -29.01
CA ALA A 929 -29.20 -23.91 -27.73
C ALA A 929 -28.90 -22.41 -27.69
N MET A 930 -28.38 -21.85 -28.79
CA MET A 930 -28.14 -20.42 -28.94
C MET A 930 -29.46 -19.62 -28.87
N GLU A 931 -30.49 -20.04 -29.63
CA GLU A 931 -31.80 -19.38 -29.64
C GLU A 931 -32.50 -19.43 -28.27
N GLU A 932 -32.40 -20.55 -27.56
CA GLU A 932 -32.90 -20.70 -26.20
C GLU A 932 -32.20 -19.73 -25.24
N THR A 933 -30.86 -19.64 -25.31
CA THR A 933 -30.08 -18.73 -24.46
C THR A 933 -30.45 -17.27 -24.73
N ARG A 934 -30.62 -16.89 -26.00
CA ARG A 934 -31.10 -15.55 -26.39
C ARG A 934 -32.49 -15.28 -25.80
N ARG A 935 -33.42 -16.25 -25.89
CA ARG A 935 -34.77 -16.11 -25.32
C ARG A 935 -34.72 -15.88 -23.81
N ILE A 936 -33.88 -16.64 -23.09
CA ILE A 936 -33.69 -16.47 -21.64
C ILE A 936 -33.24 -15.03 -21.31
N TYR A 937 -32.29 -14.48 -22.07
CA TYR A 937 -31.83 -13.10 -21.86
C TYR A 937 -32.87 -12.05 -22.24
N ASP A 938 -33.62 -12.25 -23.34
CA ASP A 938 -34.71 -11.35 -23.72
C ASP A 938 -35.81 -11.34 -22.64
N GLU A 939 -36.17 -12.50 -22.08
CA GLU A 939 -37.13 -12.64 -20.97
C GLU A 939 -36.62 -11.98 -19.67
N ALA A 940 -35.30 -11.95 -19.45
CA ALA A 940 -34.66 -11.25 -18.34
C ALA A 940 -34.52 -9.73 -18.55
N GLY A 941 -35.03 -9.19 -19.66
CA GLY A 941 -35.00 -7.76 -19.97
C GLY A 941 -33.66 -7.25 -20.49
N VAL A 942 -32.79 -8.15 -20.97
CA VAL A 942 -31.52 -7.78 -21.59
C VAL A 942 -31.78 -7.23 -22.99
N GLU A 943 -31.09 -6.14 -23.37
CA GLU A 943 -31.20 -5.61 -24.73
C GLU A 943 -30.73 -6.65 -25.76
N THR A 944 -31.49 -6.82 -26.84
CA THR A 944 -31.23 -7.83 -27.89
C THR A 944 -29.80 -7.75 -28.45
N SER A 945 -29.21 -6.56 -28.54
CA SER A 945 -27.82 -6.38 -29.00
C SER A 945 -26.80 -7.06 -28.06
N ILE A 946 -26.98 -6.89 -26.74
CA ILE A 946 -26.16 -7.51 -25.69
C ILE A 946 -26.43 -9.01 -25.64
N ALA A 947 -27.70 -9.41 -25.62
CA ALA A 947 -28.11 -10.82 -25.56
C ALA A 947 -27.49 -11.63 -26.70
N ARG A 948 -27.51 -11.10 -27.93
CA ARG A 948 -26.86 -11.74 -29.08
C ARG A 948 -25.34 -11.83 -28.90
N ARG A 949 -24.67 -10.76 -28.50
CA ARG A 949 -23.20 -10.76 -28.34
C ARG A 949 -22.72 -11.76 -27.29
N VAL A 950 -23.47 -11.92 -26.20
CA VAL A 950 -23.15 -12.87 -25.12
C VAL A 950 -23.52 -14.30 -25.51
N ALA A 951 -24.76 -14.56 -25.94
CA ALA A 951 -25.24 -15.90 -26.27
C ALA A 951 -24.47 -16.53 -27.44
N ASP A 952 -24.08 -15.73 -28.44
CA ASP A 952 -23.32 -16.22 -29.59
C ASP A 952 -21.82 -16.34 -29.29
N GLY A 953 -21.34 -15.77 -28.18
CA GLY A 953 -19.92 -15.50 -27.95
C GLY A 953 -19.05 -16.75 -28.05
N LEU A 954 -19.49 -17.86 -27.47
CA LEU A 954 -18.76 -19.13 -27.53
C LEU A 954 -18.78 -19.81 -28.90
N TYR A 955 -19.74 -19.48 -29.77
CA TYR A 955 -19.75 -19.93 -31.16
C TYR A 955 -18.85 -19.04 -32.04
N ARG A 956 -18.79 -17.73 -31.75
CA ARG A 956 -17.87 -16.78 -32.39
C ARG A 956 -16.40 -17.13 -32.11
N PHE A 957 -16.11 -17.80 -31.00
CA PHE A 957 -14.76 -18.33 -30.72
C PHE A 957 -14.23 -19.20 -31.87
N SER A 958 -15.09 -20.01 -32.52
CA SER A 958 -14.71 -20.86 -33.66
C SER A 958 -14.21 -20.06 -34.87
N LEU A 959 -14.51 -18.76 -34.96
CA LEU A 959 -13.99 -17.90 -36.02
C LEU A 959 -12.47 -17.78 -35.99
N LEU A 960 -11.80 -18.03 -34.85
CA LEU A 960 -10.34 -18.09 -34.80
C LEU A 960 -9.80 -19.27 -35.61
N ASP A 961 -10.33 -20.47 -35.38
CA ASP A 961 -9.95 -21.67 -36.13
C ASP A 961 -10.30 -21.52 -37.62
N ILE A 962 -11.49 -20.99 -37.91
CA ILE A 962 -11.98 -20.79 -39.28
C ILE A 962 -11.11 -19.76 -40.03
N ALA A 963 -10.82 -18.60 -39.42
CA ALA A 963 -9.99 -17.57 -40.03
C ALA A 963 -8.56 -18.07 -40.29
N ASP A 964 -8.03 -18.87 -39.36
CA ASP A 964 -6.69 -19.42 -39.52
C ASP A 964 -6.63 -20.49 -40.63
N VAL A 965 -7.64 -21.37 -40.74
CA VAL A 965 -7.76 -22.33 -41.85
C VAL A 965 -7.98 -21.63 -43.20
N ALA A 966 -8.86 -20.63 -43.24
CA ALA A 966 -9.12 -19.83 -44.42
C ALA A 966 -7.84 -19.18 -44.94
N ARG A 967 -7.03 -18.61 -44.04
CA ARG A 967 -5.73 -18.02 -44.38
C ARG A 967 -4.69 -19.07 -44.78
N GLU A 968 -4.61 -20.21 -44.09
CA GLU A 968 -3.67 -21.30 -44.41
C GLU A 968 -3.89 -21.86 -45.83
N LEU A 969 -5.14 -21.94 -46.27
CA LEU A 969 -5.54 -22.54 -47.55
C LEU A 969 -5.96 -21.51 -48.63
N ASP A 970 -5.82 -20.22 -48.37
CA ASP A 970 -6.19 -19.12 -49.29
C ASP A 970 -7.68 -19.14 -49.73
N HIS A 971 -8.58 -19.37 -48.76
CA HIS A 971 -10.03 -19.34 -48.92
C HIS A 971 -10.68 -18.17 -48.16
N ASP A 972 -11.93 -17.84 -48.50
CA ASP A 972 -12.74 -16.89 -47.74
C ASP A 972 -13.33 -17.56 -46.48
N VAL A 973 -13.40 -16.83 -45.37
CA VAL A 973 -14.06 -17.26 -44.14
C VAL A 973 -15.52 -17.66 -44.40
N ALA A 974 -16.22 -16.97 -45.29
CA ALA A 974 -17.59 -17.30 -45.68
C ALA A 974 -17.73 -18.64 -46.42
N GLU A 975 -16.65 -19.19 -46.98
CA GLU A 975 -16.61 -20.54 -47.56
C GLU A 975 -16.27 -21.60 -46.50
N VAL A 976 -15.31 -21.29 -45.61
CA VAL A 976 -14.83 -22.24 -44.60
C VAL A 976 -15.83 -22.42 -43.45
N ALA A 977 -16.50 -21.35 -43.01
CA ALA A 977 -17.38 -21.40 -41.84
C ALA A 977 -18.58 -22.35 -42.00
N PRO A 978 -19.35 -22.33 -43.11
CA PRO A 978 -20.45 -23.28 -43.30
C PRO A 978 -19.97 -24.74 -43.28
N LEU A 979 -18.78 -25.02 -43.82
CA LEU A 979 -18.18 -26.35 -43.79
C LEU A 979 -17.79 -26.74 -42.36
N TYR A 980 -17.15 -25.85 -41.61
CA TYR A 980 -16.74 -26.08 -40.23
C TYR A 980 -17.94 -26.46 -39.34
N PHE A 981 -19.02 -25.69 -39.38
CA PHE A 981 -20.21 -25.95 -38.57
C PHE A 981 -20.99 -27.18 -39.05
N ALA A 982 -21.08 -27.42 -40.36
CA ALA A 982 -21.65 -28.66 -40.89
C ALA A 982 -20.86 -29.89 -40.43
N LEU A 983 -19.53 -29.79 -40.38
CA LEU A 983 -18.67 -30.86 -39.91
C LEU A 983 -18.77 -31.07 -38.39
N SER A 984 -18.88 -30.00 -37.60
CA SER A 984 -19.13 -30.06 -36.15
C SER A 984 -20.41 -30.84 -35.84
N ASP A 985 -21.51 -30.48 -36.51
CA ASP A 985 -22.83 -31.13 -36.38
C ASP A 985 -22.77 -32.60 -36.82
N HIS A 986 -22.19 -32.87 -37.99
CA HIS A 986 -22.07 -34.22 -38.55
C HIS A 986 -21.24 -35.18 -37.70
N LEU A 987 -20.24 -34.67 -36.98
CA LEU A 987 -19.40 -35.43 -36.05
C LEU A 987 -19.94 -35.42 -34.62
N GLY A 988 -20.96 -34.61 -34.32
CA GLY A 988 -21.53 -34.45 -32.98
C GLY A 988 -20.53 -33.92 -31.95
N VAL A 989 -19.65 -32.99 -32.35
CA VAL A 989 -18.55 -32.51 -31.49
C VAL A 989 -19.07 -31.71 -30.31
N ASP A 990 -20.10 -30.87 -30.53
CA ASP A 990 -20.74 -30.09 -29.47
C ASP A 990 -21.24 -30.96 -28.31
N ARG A 991 -21.81 -32.14 -28.63
CA ARG A 991 -22.24 -33.11 -27.61
C ARG A 991 -21.10 -33.54 -26.70
N TRP A 992 -19.90 -33.72 -27.23
CA TRP A 992 -18.71 -34.07 -26.44
C TRP A 992 -18.20 -32.86 -25.64
N LEU A 993 -18.24 -31.66 -26.21
CA LEU A 993 -17.89 -30.41 -25.52
C LEU A 993 -18.82 -30.12 -24.32
N ILE A 994 -20.12 -30.39 -24.46
CA ILE A 994 -21.11 -30.30 -23.37
C ILE A 994 -20.76 -31.29 -22.26
N LYS A 995 -20.44 -32.55 -22.60
CA LYS A 995 -20.05 -33.57 -21.60
C LYS A 995 -18.75 -33.21 -20.87
N VAL A 996 -17.75 -32.69 -21.58
CA VAL A 996 -16.50 -32.18 -20.97
C VAL A 996 -16.79 -30.98 -20.04
N SER A 997 -17.76 -30.14 -20.41
CA SER A 997 -18.20 -29.01 -19.59
C SER A 997 -18.97 -29.45 -18.34
N ALA A 998 -19.67 -30.58 -18.39
CA ALA A 998 -20.40 -31.17 -17.28
C ALA A 998 -19.53 -31.97 -16.28
N LEU A 999 -18.26 -32.25 -16.63
CA LEU A 999 -17.33 -32.91 -15.70
C LEU A 999 -17.18 -32.11 -14.39
N PRO A 1000 -17.00 -32.78 -13.24
CA PRO A 1000 -16.77 -32.11 -11.97
C PRO A 1000 -15.60 -31.12 -12.03
N ARG A 1001 -15.73 -29.98 -11.34
CA ARG A 1001 -14.60 -29.11 -11.01
C ARG A 1001 -13.96 -29.71 -9.77
N GLY A 1002 -12.97 -30.57 -9.98
CA GLY A 1002 -12.19 -31.14 -8.88
C GLY A 1002 -10.85 -30.42 -8.74
N GLU A 1003 -9.89 -31.11 -8.14
CA GLU A 1003 -8.51 -30.66 -7.99
C GLU A 1003 -7.87 -30.16 -9.31
N ARG A 1004 -6.77 -29.43 -9.19
CA ARG A 1004 -5.97 -28.86 -10.29
C ARG A 1004 -5.91 -29.75 -11.54
N TRP A 1005 -5.57 -31.02 -11.38
CA TRP A 1005 -5.40 -31.97 -12.49
C TRP A 1005 -6.69 -32.27 -13.25
N HIS A 1006 -7.84 -32.32 -12.56
CA HIS A 1006 -9.14 -32.46 -13.22
C HIS A 1006 -9.46 -31.24 -14.08
N THR A 1007 -9.14 -30.04 -13.58
CA THR A 1007 -9.33 -28.80 -14.34
C THR A 1007 -8.46 -28.80 -15.59
N LEU A 1008 -7.15 -29.09 -15.46
CA LEU A 1008 -6.23 -29.17 -16.61
C LEU A 1008 -6.66 -30.22 -17.64
N ALA A 1009 -7.09 -31.40 -17.18
CA ALA A 1009 -7.51 -32.45 -18.08
C ALA A 1009 -8.77 -32.05 -18.88
N ARG A 1010 -9.73 -31.38 -18.25
CA ARG A 1010 -10.91 -30.84 -18.95
C ARG A 1010 -10.54 -29.81 -20.01
N VAL A 1011 -9.58 -28.95 -19.71
CA VAL A 1011 -9.05 -27.96 -20.67
C VAL A 1011 -8.42 -28.69 -21.85
N ALA A 1012 -7.51 -29.63 -21.59
CA ALA A 1012 -6.85 -30.42 -22.64
C ALA A 1012 -7.84 -31.16 -23.54
N LEU A 1013 -8.87 -31.81 -22.96
CA LEU A 1013 -9.89 -32.50 -23.74
C LEU A 1013 -10.69 -31.57 -24.64
N ARG A 1014 -11.05 -30.39 -24.14
CA ARG A 1014 -11.76 -29.40 -24.92
C ARG A 1014 -10.90 -28.87 -26.07
N ASP A 1015 -9.65 -28.52 -25.80
CA ASP A 1015 -8.74 -27.99 -26.80
C ASP A 1015 -8.43 -29.03 -27.87
N ASP A 1016 -8.32 -30.30 -27.49
CA ASP A 1016 -8.16 -31.42 -28.41
C ASP A 1016 -9.37 -31.63 -29.33
N LEU A 1017 -10.59 -31.44 -28.82
CA LEU A 1017 -11.82 -31.50 -29.63
C LEU A 1017 -11.84 -30.38 -30.67
N TYR A 1018 -11.63 -29.11 -30.26
CA TYR A 1018 -11.57 -27.97 -31.19
C TYR A 1018 -10.47 -28.16 -32.25
N ARG A 1019 -9.25 -28.53 -31.81
CA ARG A 1019 -8.14 -28.82 -32.71
C ARG A 1019 -8.49 -29.91 -33.72
N SER A 1020 -9.23 -30.93 -33.30
CA SER A 1020 -9.66 -32.00 -34.21
C SER A 1020 -10.63 -31.49 -35.28
N VAL A 1021 -11.60 -30.64 -34.91
CA VAL A 1021 -12.52 -30.02 -35.89
C VAL A 1021 -11.76 -29.11 -36.86
N ARG A 1022 -10.83 -28.29 -36.37
CA ARG A 1022 -9.96 -27.46 -37.22
C ARG A 1022 -9.19 -28.29 -38.24
N LEU A 1023 -8.50 -29.35 -37.79
CA LEU A 1023 -7.70 -30.22 -38.67
C LEU A 1023 -8.58 -30.97 -39.69
N LEU A 1024 -9.73 -31.47 -39.25
CA LEU A 1024 -10.69 -32.14 -40.12
C LEU A 1024 -11.29 -31.17 -41.15
N THR A 1025 -11.61 -29.94 -40.75
CA THR A 1025 -12.11 -28.91 -41.67
C THR A 1025 -11.08 -28.64 -42.77
N ARG A 1026 -9.80 -28.54 -42.40
CA ARG A 1026 -8.70 -28.37 -43.36
C ARG A 1026 -8.59 -29.55 -44.33
N ASP A 1027 -8.69 -30.79 -43.83
CA ASP A 1027 -8.61 -32.01 -44.64
C ASP A 1027 -9.81 -32.13 -45.60
N VAL A 1028 -11.03 -31.92 -45.10
CA VAL A 1028 -12.26 -31.94 -45.91
C VAL A 1028 -12.23 -30.85 -46.97
N LEU A 1029 -11.80 -29.62 -46.62
CA LEU A 1029 -11.70 -28.52 -47.56
C LEU A 1029 -10.71 -28.82 -48.70
N SER A 1030 -9.61 -29.51 -48.40
CA SER A 1030 -8.59 -29.90 -49.39
C SER A 1030 -9.03 -31.04 -50.32
N SER A 1031 -10.11 -31.75 -49.99
CA SER A 1031 -10.57 -32.95 -50.72
C SER A 1031 -11.66 -32.69 -51.77
N GLY A 1032 -12.30 -31.51 -51.74
CA GLY A 1032 -13.39 -31.14 -52.65
C GLY A 1032 -12.98 -30.15 -53.74
N GLU A 1033 -13.83 -29.96 -54.75
CA GLU A 1033 -13.62 -28.93 -55.77
C GLU A 1033 -14.24 -27.59 -55.33
N SER A 1034 -13.78 -26.50 -55.96
CA SER A 1034 -14.32 -25.16 -55.69
C SER A 1034 -15.78 -25.08 -56.14
N GLY A 1035 -16.69 -24.69 -55.24
CA GLY A 1035 -18.14 -24.61 -55.50
C GLY A 1035 -18.99 -25.79 -54.97
N ASP A 1036 -18.36 -26.86 -54.46
CA ASP A 1036 -19.09 -27.95 -53.81
C ASP A 1036 -19.78 -27.48 -52.51
N SER A 1037 -20.98 -28.02 -52.24
CA SER A 1037 -21.66 -27.79 -50.97
C SER A 1037 -20.89 -28.41 -49.80
N ALA A 1038 -21.03 -27.84 -48.59
CA ALA A 1038 -20.42 -28.40 -47.37
C ALA A 1038 -20.74 -29.90 -47.19
N ASP A 1039 -21.99 -30.28 -47.39
CA ASP A 1039 -22.45 -31.67 -47.25
C ASP A 1039 -21.83 -32.60 -48.30
N SER A 1040 -21.68 -32.11 -49.54
CA SER A 1040 -21.00 -32.86 -50.61
C SER A 1040 -19.52 -33.11 -50.31
N ARG A 1041 -18.80 -32.08 -49.81
CA ARG A 1041 -17.40 -32.20 -49.41
C ARG A 1041 -17.21 -33.19 -48.26
N ILE A 1042 -18.08 -33.13 -47.25
CA ILE A 1042 -18.07 -34.07 -46.12
C ILE A 1042 -18.28 -35.51 -46.62
N LEU A 1043 -19.28 -35.76 -47.47
CA LEU A 1043 -19.56 -37.10 -47.99
C LEU A 1043 -18.41 -37.65 -48.85
N LEU A 1044 -17.77 -36.81 -49.66
CA LEU A 1044 -16.61 -37.19 -50.47
C LEU A 1044 -15.43 -37.59 -49.57
N TRP A 1045 -15.12 -36.76 -48.58
CA TRP A 1045 -14.10 -37.03 -47.58
C TRP A 1045 -14.39 -38.35 -46.82
N GLU A 1046 -15.63 -38.58 -46.41
CA GLU A 1046 -16.03 -39.81 -45.74
C GLU A 1046 -15.84 -41.05 -46.60
N SER A 1047 -16.19 -40.95 -47.89
CA SER A 1047 -16.06 -42.05 -48.83
C SER A 1047 -14.60 -42.49 -49.00
N THR A 1048 -13.68 -41.52 -48.98
CA THR A 1048 -12.23 -41.72 -49.09
C THR A 1048 -11.63 -42.28 -47.78
N ASN A 1049 -12.21 -41.93 -46.63
CA ASN A 1049 -11.70 -42.27 -45.30
C ASN A 1049 -12.54 -43.32 -44.53
N ARG A 1050 -13.45 -44.04 -45.22
CA ARG A 1050 -14.51 -44.87 -44.62
C ARG A 1050 -14.06 -45.78 -43.48
N ALA A 1051 -13.01 -46.59 -43.69
CA ALA A 1051 -12.55 -47.57 -42.71
C ALA A 1051 -12.03 -46.93 -41.40
N ARG A 1052 -11.52 -45.70 -41.47
CA ARG A 1052 -11.04 -44.93 -40.32
C ARG A 1052 -12.22 -44.37 -39.52
N ILE A 1053 -13.18 -43.78 -40.22
CA ILE A 1053 -14.36 -43.12 -39.64
C ILE A 1053 -15.31 -44.14 -39.01
N GLU A 1054 -15.61 -45.26 -39.67
CA GLU A 1054 -16.50 -46.30 -39.13
C GLU A 1054 -15.96 -46.91 -37.83
N ARG A 1055 -14.64 -47.09 -37.71
CA ARG A 1055 -14.01 -47.57 -36.47
C ARG A 1055 -14.20 -46.57 -35.33
N ALA A 1056 -13.93 -45.29 -35.58
CA ALA A 1056 -14.08 -44.25 -34.58
C ALA A 1056 -15.55 -44.04 -34.19
N ARG A 1057 -16.50 -44.07 -35.14
CA ARG A 1057 -17.95 -43.99 -34.87
C ARG A 1057 -18.46 -45.11 -33.98
N ARG A 1058 -18.02 -46.36 -34.19
CA ARG A 1058 -18.43 -47.50 -33.36
C ARG A 1058 -18.07 -47.28 -31.89
N THR A 1059 -16.81 -46.92 -31.63
CA THR A 1059 -16.33 -46.66 -30.26
C THR A 1059 -16.99 -45.43 -29.65
N LEU A 1060 -17.19 -44.35 -30.43
CA LEU A 1060 -17.92 -43.16 -29.96
C LEU A 1060 -19.38 -43.48 -29.59
N GLY A 1061 -20.04 -44.37 -30.35
CA GLY A 1061 -21.39 -44.85 -30.03
C GLY A 1061 -21.44 -45.69 -28.75
N GLU A 1062 -20.45 -46.55 -28.52
CA GLU A 1062 -20.32 -47.33 -27.28
C GLU A 1062 -20.12 -46.42 -26.04
N ILE A 1063 -19.26 -45.41 -26.17
CA ILE A 1063 -19.03 -44.43 -25.10
C ILE A 1063 -20.30 -43.61 -24.83
N ASP A 1064 -20.99 -43.18 -25.88
CA ASP A 1064 -22.20 -42.36 -25.76
C ASP A 1064 -23.37 -43.09 -25.09
N ALA A 1065 -23.49 -44.41 -25.31
CA ALA A 1065 -24.50 -45.25 -24.69
C ALA A 1065 -24.26 -45.48 -23.19
N ALA A 1066 -23.09 -45.10 -22.65
CA ALA A 1066 -22.81 -45.18 -21.22
C ALA A 1066 -23.67 -44.18 -20.43
N SER A 1067 -24.22 -44.62 -19.30
CA SER A 1067 -25.08 -43.79 -18.44
C SER A 1067 -24.34 -42.66 -17.71
N THR A 1068 -23.02 -42.79 -17.55
CA THR A 1068 -22.15 -41.79 -16.93
C THR A 1068 -20.87 -41.65 -17.73
N HIS A 1069 -20.37 -40.41 -17.82
CA HIS A 1069 -19.15 -40.08 -18.53
C HIS A 1069 -18.14 -39.52 -17.53
N ASP A 1070 -17.00 -40.20 -17.41
CA ASP A 1070 -15.88 -39.77 -16.58
C ASP A 1070 -14.77 -39.18 -17.47
N LEU A 1071 -13.69 -38.72 -16.84
CA LEU A 1071 -12.57 -38.15 -17.56
C LEU A 1071 -11.91 -39.17 -18.51
N ALA A 1072 -11.89 -40.45 -18.13
CA ALA A 1072 -11.27 -41.51 -18.92
C ALA A 1072 -12.05 -41.77 -20.22
N SER A 1073 -13.38 -41.92 -20.13
CA SER A 1073 -14.23 -42.18 -21.29
C SER A 1073 -14.23 -40.99 -22.26
N LEU A 1074 -14.24 -39.75 -21.75
CA LEU A 1074 -14.15 -38.55 -22.60
C LEU A 1074 -12.76 -38.35 -23.21
N SER A 1075 -11.69 -38.79 -22.54
CA SER A 1075 -10.34 -38.82 -23.11
C SER A 1075 -10.24 -39.76 -24.30
N VAL A 1076 -10.85 -40.94 -24.20
CA VAL A 1076 -10.93 -41.90 -25.31
C VAL A 1076 -11.76 -41.32 -26.45
N ALA A 1077 -12.90 -40.67 -26.16
CA ALA A 1077 -13.72 -40.00 -27.17
C ALA A 1077 -12.94 -38.92 -27.95
N ALA A 1078 -12.28 -37.99 -27.25
CA ALA A 1078 -11.47 -36.93 -27.87
C ALA A 1078 -10.33 -37.51 -28.73
N ARG A 1079 -9.68 -38.58 -28.28
CA ARG A 1079 -8.67 -39.29 -29.06
C ARG A 1079 -9.26 -39.90 -30.34
N HIS A 1080 -10.46 -40.48 -30.30
CA HIS A 1080 -11.08 -41.07 -31.49
C HIS A 1080 -11.51 -40.03 -32.51
N VAL A 1081 -12.06 -38.89 -32.07
CA VAL A 1081 -12.36 -37.75 -32.97
C VAL A 1081 -11.08 -37.26 -33.65
N ARG A 1082 -10.00 -37.06 -32.89
CA ARG A 1082 -8.69 -36.70 -33.44
C ARG A 1082 -8.16 -37.73 -34.41
N SER A 1083 -8.35 -39.01 -34.10
CA SER A 1083 -7.93 -40.11 -34.96
C SER A 1083 -8.71 -40.18 -36.27
N MET A 1084 -9.67 -39.30 -36.55
CA MET A 1084 -10.31 -39.15 -37.86
C MET A 1084 -9.55 -38.17 -38.78
N ALA A 1085 -8.85 -37.18 -38.21
CA ALA A 1085 -8.00 -36.20 -38.91
C ALA A 1085 -6.59 -36.77 -39.11
#